data_AF-A0A9P6T4C3-F1
#
_entry.id   AF-A0A9P6T4C3-F1
#
_cell.length_a   1.000
_cell.length_b   1.000
_cell.length_c   1.000
_cell.angle_alpha   90.00
_cell.angle_beta   90.00
_cell.angle_gamma   90.00
#
_symmetry.space_group_name_H-M   'P 1'
#
loop_
_entity.id
_entity.type
_entity.pdbx_description
1 polymer ?
#
loop_
_entity_poly.entity_id
_entity_poly.type
_entity_poly.pdbx_seq_one_letter_code
_entity_poly.pdbx_strand_id
1 'polypeptide(L)'
;MSLLDLHSRQSPPAEMSSPLPTLLDQQGLPVEMTTSSDSPSQPLYYTVETQTYYPQTGIRPISPSYIPIASQEPIRLEKPQKLLVILDLNGTLFHRNDKRKRTIFQRPHLNIFLKFLFENCRVMVWSSARATSVNSMIKAGFGRNAGRLDRVWSREHFRLDGVDYHRKVLTLKDLEFVWEEIEIERQSATVEELMEGNKYGMHYDQTNTVLIDDSIHKSQLQPYNRIILTGYDLERYESGTDIELLKVGYYLEQLTMQQNVSAYIKRHPFDPTDKCFESVEFIDIANSALSLVNSKERKRARKKAKRLAKMHEDKISIKLSLATSKDTNDMENTEDVKDSEQDMVNAEGAMDSGQDMEDAEDAMYREQDTASPSQPAADSAKTALKKADLTAAEKLAAYAETGSYMAQKYFGSPSRKMNADRANQIFGLDAEGKPSYGVPLSNYMNAQYYGDISIGSPPQTFSVVFDTGSSNLWVPSTHCSSIACFLHRRFDSNKSSTFKANGTEFGIQYGSGSLEGIISNDNVEVGGIVIKRQDFGESVKEPGLAFAFGKFDGIFGLGYDTISVLSVVPPFYSIVNQKLVDEPVFGFYLGQAEGSIGGQMTIGGVDSNHFEGELEWHTVRRKGYWEIDLHKIRLGKETVELDAGAVIDTGSSLIVLQTALAEMINKQIGATKNYAGQYTIDCSLVPSLPEFSFYFGNKEYVLNGSDYILNAGGSCVSGFMGMDFPEQLGDLWIVGDVFLRKYYSVYDLGNDRVGFAPSK
;
A
#
# COMPACT_ATOMS: atom_id res chain seq x y z
N MET A 1 45.67 43.59 39.60
CA MET A 1 46.73 42.57 39.52
C MET A 1 46.12 41.29 38.97
N SER A 2 46.81 40.35 38.31
CA SER A 2 47.99 40.43 37.43
C SER A 2 48.38 39.00 37.01
N LEU A 3 48.29 38.68 35.71
CA LEU A 3 49.17 37.75 34.96
C LEU A 3 49.30 36.24 35.33
N LEU A 4 49.23 35.43 34.25
CA LEU A 4 50.08 34.27 33.89
C LEU A 4 49.91 32.87 34.54
N ASP A 5 49.21 32.00 33.80
CA ASP A 5 49.78 30.94 32.92
C ASP A 5 50.37 29.59 33.39
N LEU A 6 49.89 28.56 32.68
CA LEU A 6 50.58 27.42 32.03
C LEU A 6 51.09 26.19 32.82
N HIS A 7 50.41 25.06 32.53
CA HIS A 7 50.95 23.73 32.16
C HIS A 7 51.80 22.90 33.15
N SER A 8 51.28 21.70 33.49
CA SER A 8 51.90 20.42 33.07
C SER A 8 50.93 19.23 33.25
N ARG A 9 51.30 18.04 32.74
CA ARG A 9 50.45 16.83 32.65
C ARG A 9 50.63 15.89 33.85
N GLN A 10 49.59 15.14 34.24
CA GLN A 10 49.72 13.70 34.58
C GLN A 10 48.35 12.97 34.64
N SER A 11 48.40 11.64 34.65
CA SER A 11 47.27 10.70 34.56
C SER A 11 46.74 10.28 35.96
N PRO A 12 45.58 9.61 36.09
CA PRO A 12 44.84 9.52 37.35
C PRO A 12 45.27 8.34 38.27
N PRO A 13 44.98 8.43 39.58
CA PRO A 13 44.91 7.28 40.48
C PRO A 13 43.58 6.52 40.33
N ALA A 14 43.52 5.28 40.83
CA ALA A 14 42.34 4.42 40.78
C ALA A 14 41.53 4.43 42.09
N GLU A 15 40.23 4.14 42.02
CA GLU A 15 39.39 3.83 43.17
C GLU A 15 38.86 2.39 43.17
N MET A 16 38.39 1.95 44.34
CA MET A 16 38.20 0.55 44.71
C MET A 16 37.02 -0.13 44.02
N SER A 17 37.24 -1.37 43.57
CA SER A 17 36.15 -2.31 43.32
C SER A 17 35.59 -2.87 44.63
N SER A 18 34.27 -3.03 44.68
CA SER A 18 33.59 -3.91 45.65
C SER A 18 32.89 -5.04 44.86
N PRO A 19 32.86 -6.28 45.37
CA PRO A 19 32.32 -7.42 44.62
C PRO A 19 30.78 -7.42 44.63
N LEU A 20 30.17 -7.76 43.49
CA LEU A 20 28.75 -8.07 43.41
C LEU A 20 28.42 -9.39 44.13
N PRO A 21 27.18 -9.58 44.62
CA PRO A 21 26.79 -10.78 45.36
C PRO A 21 26.75 -12.03 44.46
N THR A 22 27.16 -13.17 45.03
CA THR A 22 27.12 -14.49 44.39
C THR A 22 25.68 -15.00 44.29
N LEU A 23 25.29 -15.51 43.12
CA LEU A 23 24.02 -16.21 42.94
C LEU A 23 24.06 -17.62 43.57
N LEU A 24 23.04 -17.94 44.34
CA LEU A 24 22.78 -19.27 44.89
C LEU A 24 21.56 -19.89 44.20
N ASP A 25 21.49 -21.21 44.16
CA ASP A 25 20.33 -21.92 43.61
C ASP A 25 19.13 -22.00 44.59
N GLN A 26 18.06 -22.68 44.19
CA GLN A 26 16.84 -22.84 45.02
C GLN A 26 17.05 -23.75 46.26
N GLN A 27 18.24 -24.30 46.48
CA GLN A 27 18.61 -25.03 47.70
C GLN A 27 19.75 -24.33 48.48
N GLY A 28 20.23 -23.18 48.02
CA GLY A 28 21.17 -22.31 48.71
C GLY A 28 22.65 -22.62 48.47
N LEU A 29 23.00 -23.33 47.40
CA LEU A 29 24.40 -23.67 47.08
C LEU A 29 25.00 -22.78 45.98
N PRO A 30 26.34 -22.52 46.00
CA PRO A 30 27.01 -21.73 44.97
C PRO A 30 27.15 -22.51 43.65
N VAL A 31 26.93 -21.82 42.52
CA VAL A 31 27.10 -22.40 41.18
C VAL A 31 28.55 -22.29 40.74
N GLU A 32 29.28 -23.41 40.69
CA GLU A 32 30.63 -23.45 40.10
C GLU A 32 30.57 -23.41 38.56
N MET A 33 31.23 -22.41 37.96
CA MET A 33 31.50 -22.41 36.52
C MET A 33 32.78 -23.20 36.23
N THR A 34 32.62 -24.42 35.73
CA THR A 34 33.75 -25.29 35.34
C THR A 34 34.50 -24.73 34.13
N THR A 35 35.77 -24.37 34.31
CA THR A 35 36.65 -23.92 33.21
C THR A 35 37.23 -25.09 32.43
N SER A 36 36.84 -25.27 31.16
CA SER A 36 37.50 -26.20 30.23
C SER A 36 38.47 -25.45 29.31
N SER A 37 39.76 -25.79 29.37
CA SER A 37 40.79 -25.25 28.47
C SER A 37 40.81 -26.04 27.15
N ASP A 38 40.22 -25.50 26.07
CA ASP A 38 40.17 -26.20 24.78
C ASP A 38 40.33 -25.27 23.57
N SER A 39 41.52 -25.30 22.95
CA SER A 39 41.91 -24.60 21.71
C SER A 39 41.83 -23.06 21.71
N PRO A 40 42.47 -22.36 20.74
CA PRO A 40 41.97 -21.07 20.30
C PRO A 40 40.65 -21.33 19.57
N SER A 41 39.53 -21.23 20.32
CA SER A 41 38.18 -21.58 19.85
C SER A 41 37.94 -21.08 18.43
N GLN A 42 37.76 -22.00 17.47
CA GLN A 42 37.65 -21.61 16.06
C GLN A 42 36.56 -20.55 15.91
N PRO A 43 36.87 -19.40 15.28
CA PRO A 43 36.04 -18.21 15.39
C PRO A 43 34.64 -18.52 14.86
N LEU A 44 33.66 -18.49 15.77
CA LEU A 44 32.31 -18.95 15.48
C LEU A 44 31.75 -18.20 14.26
N TYR A 45 31.30 -18.96 13.27
CA TYR A 45 30.63 -18.41 12.12
C TYR A 45 29.27 -17.85 12.55
N TYR A 46 29.12 -16.54 12.41
CA TYR A 46 27.80 -15.91 12.41
C TYR A 46 26.95 -16.43 11.24
N THR A 47 27.58 -16.66 10.09
CA THR A 47 26.96 -17.32 8.95
C THR A 47 28.03 -18.08 8.18
N VAL A 48 27.90 -19.41 8.13
CA VAL A 48 28.89 -20.31 7.49
C VAL A 48 28.96 -20.03 5.99
N GLU A 49 27.81 -19.97 5.33
CA GLU A 49 27.65 -19.74 3.88
C GLU A 49 28.36 -18.47 3.39
N THR A 50 28.26 -17.38 4.16
CA THR A 50 28.88 -16.10 3.81
C THR A 50 30.26 -15.91 4.44
N GLN A 51 30.78 -16.87 5.21
CA GLN A 51 31.99 -16.76 6.03
C GLN A 51 32.04 -15.48 6.88
N THR A 52 30.91 -15.12 7.50
CA THR A 52 30.84 -14.01 8.45
C THR A 52 31.08 -14.53 9.86
N TYR A 53 31.94 -13.88 10.63
CA TYR A 53 32.27 -14.26 12.00
C TYR A 53 31.45 -13.50 13.04
N TYR A 54 31.25 -14.09 14.22
CA TYR A 54 30.94 -13.33 15.44
C TYR A 54 32.16 -12.49 15.87
N PRO A 55 31.96 -11.30 16.45
CA PRO A 55 33.05 -10.47 16.97
C PRO A 55 33.77 -11.11 18.16
N GLN A 56 35.09 -10.88 18.27
CA GLN A 56 35.90 -11.38 19.39
C GLN A 56 35.59 -10.65 20.69
N THR A 57 35.12 -9.40 20.62
CA THR A 57 34.56 -8.65 21.74
C THR A 57 33.21 -9.18 22.24
N GLY A 58 32.62 -10.16 21.54
CA GLY A 58 31.33 -10.76 21.89
C GLY A 58 30.13 -9.87 21.59
N ILE A 59 28.97 -10.26 22.11
CA ILE A 59 27.71 -9.51 22.00
C ILE A 59 27.23 -9.22 23.41
N ARG A 60 27.15 -7.95 23.79
CA ARG A 60 26.62 -7.56 25.10
C ARG A 60 25.12 -7.85 25.20
N PRO A 61 24.56 -8.02 26.42
CA PRO A 61 23.11 -8.06 26.59
C PRO A 61 22.45 -6.72 26.25
N ILE A 62 21.18 -6.80 25.84
CA ILE A 62 20.26 -5.67 25.72
C ILE A 62 20.12 -4.98 27.09
N SER A 63 20.06 -3.64 27.12
CA SER A 63 19.91 -2.89 28.37
C SER A 63 18.61 -3.28 29.12
N PRO A 64 18.64 -3.53 30.44
CA PRO A 64 17.46 -3.95 31.19
C PRO A 64 16.27 -2.97 31.15
N SER A 65 16.51 -1.68 30.92
CA SER A 65 15.46 -0.66 30.76
C SER A 65 14.80 -0.68 29.37
N TYR A 66 15.49 -1.20 28.36
CA TYR A 66 15.07 -1.11 26.96
C TYR A 66 13.73 -1.81 26.70
N ILE A 67 13.63 -3.07 27.14
CA ILE A 67 12.43 -3.90 26.92
C ILE A 67 11.21 -3.35 27.69
N PRO A 68 11.29 -2.95 28.96
CA PRO A 68 10.20 -2.24 29.65
C PRO A 68 9.71 -0.99 28.92
N ILE A 69 10.61 -0.09 28.49
CA ILE A 69 10.23 1.16 27.80
C ILE A 69 9.62 0.85 26.42
N ALA A 70 10.16 -0.12 25.69
CA ALA A 70 9.57 -0.60 24.44
C ALA A 70 8.28 -1.44 24.63
N SER A 71 7.86 -1.72 25.87
CA SER A 71 6.61 -2.46 26.17
C SER A 71 5.52 -1.58 26.79
N GLN A 72 5.72 -0.25 26.79
CA GLN A 72 4.67 0.71 27.10
C GLN A 72 3.57 0.67 26.03
N GLU A 73 2.37 1.13 26.36
CA GLU A 73 1.33 1.35 25.34
C GLU A 73 1.74 2.52 24.41
N PRO A 74 1.61 2.40 23.07
CA PRO A 74 1.91 3.49 22.16
C PRO A 74 0.93 4.66 22.33
N ILE A 75 1.43 5.82 22.74
CA ILE A 75 0.65 7.05 22.90
C ILE A 75 0.86 7.92 21.66
N ARG A 76 -0.24 8.27 20.98
CA ARG A 76 -0.24 9.22 19.86
C ARG A 76 -0.19 10.66 20.37
N LEU A 77 0.66 11.49 19.77
CA LEU A 77 0.81 12.91 20.05
C LEU A 77 -0.22 13.75 19.27
N GLU A 78 -0.57 14.93 19.80
CA GLU A 78 -1.37 15.94 19.07
C GLU A 78 -0.58 16.63 17.95
N LYS A 79 0.76 16.61 18.02
CA LYS A 79 1.69 17.27 17.08
C LYS A 79 2.89 16.35 16.80
N PRO A 80 3.48 16.40 15.59
CA PRO A 80 4.62 15.57 15.26
C PRO A 80 5.88 16.00 16.02
N GLN A 81 6.64 15.02 16.54
CA GLN A 81 7.99 15.24 17.07
C GLN A 81 9.07 14.98 15.99
N LYS A 82 10.24 15.64 16.14
CA LYS A 82 11.41 15.38 15.28
C LYS A 82 12.07 14.05 15.67
N LEU A 83 12.27 13.17 14.70
CA LEU A 83 13.00 11.91 14.90
C LEU A 83 14.50 12.06 14.62
N LEU A 84 15.32 11.25 15.29
CA LEU A 84 16.69 10.96 14.85
C LEU A 84 16.67 9.73 13.95
N VAL A 85 16.99 9.91 12.67
CA VAL A 85 17.01 8.82 11.67
C VAL A 85 18.44 8.48 11.29
N ILE A 86 18.83 7.24 11.57
CA ILE A 86 20.18 6.69 11.35
C ILE A 86 20.13 5.76 10.13
N LEU A 87 20.95 6.04 9.12
CA LEU A 87 20.93 5.34 7.82
C LEU A 87 22.17 4.45 7.64
N ASP A 88 22.02 3.16 7.28
CA ASP A 88 23.08 2.48 6.50
C ASP A 88 23.14 3.03 5.06
N LEU A 89 24.17 2.61 4.33
CA LEU A 89 24.42 2.95 2.94
C LEU A 89 24.38 1.70 2.05
N ASN A 90 25.25 0.71 2.29
CA ASN A 90 25.50 -0.36 1.33
C ASN A 90 24.59 -1.57 1.58
N GLY A 91 23.66 -1.83 0.65
CA GLY A 91 22.55 -2.78 0.82
C GLY A 91 21.26 -2.10 1.25
N THR A 92 21.32 -0.92 1.89
CA THR A 92 20.12 -0.15 2.28
C THR A 92 19.76 0.94 1.26
N LEU A 93 20.71 1.83 0.94
CA LEU A 93 20.50 3.01 0.07
C LEU A 93 21.28 2.95 -1.26
N PHE A 94 22.30 2.09 -1.33
CA PHE A 94 23.19 1.94 -2.48
C PHE A 94 23.60 0.48 -2.68
N HIS A 95 23.72 0.07 -3.94
CA HIS A 95 24.45 -1.13 -4.32
C HIS A 95 25.83 -0.74 -4.87
N ARG A 96 26.85 -1.57 -4.62
CA ARG A 96 28.20 -1.41 -5.18
C ARG A 96 28.69 -2.73 -5.77
N ASN A 97 29.05 -2.72 -7.05
CA ASN A 97 29.65 -3.87 -7.71
C ASN A 97 31.17 -3.87 -7.48
N ASP A 98 31.70 -4.90 -6.84
CA ASP A 98 33.14 -5.02 -6.52
C ASP A 98 33.99 -5.58 -7.68
N LYS A 99 33.40 -6.12 -8.77
CA LYS A 99 34.14 -6.90 -9.78
C LYS A 99 34.64 -6.14 -11.01
N ARG A 100 34.12 -4.95 -11.37
CA ARG A 100 34.67 -4.10 -12.46
C ARG A 100 34.21 -2.64 -12.34
N LYS A 101 35.16 -1.76 -11.98
CA LYS A 101 34.97 -0.32 -11.67
C LYS A 101 34.10 -0.10 -10.42
N ARG A 102 34.49 0.83 -9.53
CA ARG A 102 33.82 1.11 -8.25
C ARG A 102 32.51 1.89 -8.43
N THR A 103 31.60 1.36 -9.24
CA THR A 103 30.31 1.98 -9.58
C THR A 103 29.36 1.88 -8.39
N ILE A 104 28.76 3.00 -8.03
CA ILE A 104 27.78 3.13 -6.95
C ILE A 104 26.41 3.35 -7.58
N PHE A 105 25.52 2.40 -7.40
CA PHE A 105 24.13 2.45 -7.87
C PHE A 105 23.25 2.95 -6.73
N GLN A 106 22.47 4.00 -6.95
CA GLN A 106 21.58 4.57 -5.94
C GLN A 106 20.28 3.79 -5.91
N ARG A 107 19.66 3.61 -4.74
CA ARG A 107 18.29 3.09 -4.64
C ARG A 107 17.30 4.10 -5.23
N PRO A 108 16.23 3.67 -5.92
CA PRO A 108 15.27 4.61 -6.48
C PRO A 108 14.62 5.45 -5.37
N HIS A 109 14.07 6.61 -5.75
CA HIS A 109 13.45 7.58 -4.84
C HIS A 109 14.35 8.20 -3.75
N LEU A 110 15.64 7.85 -3.64
CA LEU A 110 16.56 8.39 -2.62
C LEU A 110 16.52 9.93 -2.49
N ASN A 111 16.42 10.67 -3.61
CA ASN A 111 16.34 12.14 -3.59
C ASN A 111 15.03 12.69 -2.99
N ILE A 112 13.92 11.95 -3.07
CA ILE A 112 12.62 12.30 -2.45
C ILE A 112 12.68 11.96 -0.96
N PHE A 113 13.14 10.74 -0.64
CA PHE A 113 13.29 10.26 0.73
C PHE A 113 14.21 11.19 1.56
N LEU A 114 15.38 11.56 1.03
CA LEU A 114 16.26 12.52 1.67
C LEU A 114 15.63 13.91 1.82
N LYS A 115 14.76 14.36 0.90
CA LYS A 115 14.05 15.64 1.06
C LYS A 115 13.13 15.60 2.28
N PHE A 116 12.28 14.57 2.39
CA PHE A 116 11.42 14.35 3.54
C PHE A 116 12.21 14.28 4.85
N LEU A 117 13.29 13.47 4.88
CA LEU A 117 14.14 13.30 6.06
C LEU A 117 14.76 14.63 6.51
N PHE A 118 15.39 15.39 5.61
CA PHE A 118 16.00 16.68 5.99
C PHE A 118 15.00 17.82 6.19
N GLU A 119 13.70 17.63 5.97
CA GLU A 119 12.66 18.60 6.30
C GLU A 119 12.02 18.32 7.66
N ASN A 120 11.95 17.05 8.08
CA ASN A 120 11.20 16.63 9.29
C ASN A 120 12.06 15.96 10.39
N CYS A 121 13.27 15.50 10.09
CA CYS A 121 14.12 14.69 10.99
C CYS A 121 15.54 15.25 11.15
N ARG A 122 16.23 14.84 12.23
CA ARG A 122 17.69 14.91 12.37
C ARG A 122 18.26 13.64 11.71
N VAL A 123 19.22 13.78 10.79
CA VAL A 123 19.65 12.66 9.93
C VAL A 123 21.11 12.32 10.14
N MET A 124 21.38 11.05 10.46
CA MET A 124 22.71 10.47 10.68
C MET A 124 22.98 9.35 9.67
N VAL A 125 24.25 9.10 9.39
CA VAL A 125 24.69 7.91 8.66
C VAL A 125 25.57 7.05 9.58
N TRP A 126 25.36 5.74 9.55
CA TRP A 126 26.25 4.75 10.18
C TRP A 126 26.33 3.52 9.28
N SER A 127 27.51 3.20 8.73
CA SER A 127 27.68 2.05 7.82
C SER A 127 28.96 1.26 8.11
N SER A 128 28.88 -0.07 8.01
CA SER A 128 29.97 -1.02 8.29
C SER A 128 31.15 -0.97 7.31
N ALA A 129 31.04 -0.15 6.26
CA ALA A 129 32.09 0.14 5.30
C ALA A 129 33.14 1.14 5.84
N ARG A 130 34.39 1.01 5.38
CA ARG A 130 35.48 1.95 5.75
C ARG A 130 35.20 3.37 5.25
N ALA A 131 35.69 4.40 5.95
CA ALA A 131 35.37 5.81 5.66
C ALA A 131 35.51 6.24 4.19
N THR A 132 36.51 5.75 3.47
CA THR A 132 36.70 6.06 2.03
C THR A 132 35.55 5.58 1.14
N SER A 133 34.92 4.45 1.48
CA SER A 133 33.73 3.94 0.80
C SER A 133 32.48 4.71 1.19
N VAL A 134 32.33 5.03 2.48
CA VAL A 134 31.23 5.86 3.01
C VAL A 134 31.22 7.22 2.31
N ASN A 135 32.34 7.94 2.32
CA ASN A 135 32.47 9.26 1.69
C ASN A 135 32.17 9.25 0.18
N SER A 136 32.47 8.15 -0.50
CA SER A 136 32.14 7.97 -1.92
C SER A 136 30.63 7.82 -2.15
N MET A 137 29.92 7.09 -1.28
CA MET A 137 28.45 6.96 -1.33
C MET A 137 27.73 8.26 -0.93
N ILE A 138 28.22 8.97 0.10
CA ILE A 138 27.71 10.31 0.47
C ILE A 138 27.84 11.28 -0.71
N LYS A 139 29.03 11.35 -1.32
CA LYS A 139 29.28 12.21 -2.50
C LYS A 139 28.41 11.84 -3.71
N ALA A 140 28.04 10.57 -3.86
CA ALA A 140 27.17 10.11 -4.93
C ALA A 140 25.70 10.50 -4.71
N GLY A 141 25.10 10.15 -3.56
CA GLY A 141 23.65 10.25 -3.34
C GLY A 141 23.14 11.50 -2.60
N PHE A 142 23.92 12.05 -1.67
CA PHE A 142 23.44 13.13 -0.78
C PHE A 142 23.68 14.53 -1.38
N GLY A 143 24.71 14.67 -2.22
CA GLY A 143 24.99 15.93 -2.95
C GLY A 143 25.06 17.15 -2.02
N ARG A 144 24.24 18.18 -2.30
CA ARG A 144 24.20 19.41 -1.47
C ARG A 144 23.63 19.19 -0.06
N ASN A 145 22.91 18.10 0.19
CA ASN A 145 22.40 17.77 1.53
C ASN A 145 23.45 17.08 2.41
N ALA A 146 24.63 16.73 1.89
CA ALA A 146 25.68 16.08 2.70
C ALA A 146 26.11 16.91 3.92
N GLY A 147 26.16 18.25 3.78
CA GLY A 147 26.41 19.18 4.89
C GLY A 147 25.22 19.43 5.82
N ARG A 148 24.11 18.70 5.66
CA ARG A 148 22.95 18.69 6.57
C ARG A 148 22.87 17.42 7.41
N LEU A 149 23.78 16.46 7.20
CA LEU A 149 23.94 15.29 8.04
C LEU A 149 24.50 15.70 9.40
N ASP A 150 23.95 15.15 10.48
CA ASP A 150 24.40 15.41 11.85
C ASP A 150 25.78 14.79 12.12
N ARG A 151 25.93 13.52 11.76
CA ARG A 151 27.22 12.79 11.79
C ARG A 151 27.25 11.67 10.74
N VAL A 152 28.46 11.25 10.37
CA VAL A 152 28.73 10.23 9.36
C VAL A 152 29.72 9.21 9.92
N TRP A 153 29.18 8.16 10.53
CA TRP A 153 29.94 7.08 11.14
C TRP A 153 30.27 5.97 10.12
N SER A 154 31.52 5.53 10.15
CA SER A 154 32.10 4.46 9.33
C SER A 154 32.32 3.18 10.14
N ARG A 155 32.97 2.17 9.53
CA ARG A 155 33.52 0.99 10.20
C ARG A 155 34.34 1.30 11.47
N GLU A 156 35.04 2.44 11.53
CA GLU A 156 35.81 2.83 12.72
C GLU A 156 34.93 2.96 13.99
N HIS A 157 33.64 3.24 13.83
CA HIS A 157 32.72 3.60 14.93
C HIS A 157 31.99 2.38 15.53
N PHE A 158 32.30 1.17 15.06
CA PHE A 158 31.71 -0.09 15.56
C PHE A 158 32.43 -0.66 16.80
N ARG A 159 33.35 0.09 17.42
CA ARG A 159 34.18 -0.31 18.58
C ARG A 159 34.85 -1.70 18.41
N LEU A 160 35.23 -2.04 17.17
CA LEU A 160 35.89 -3.31 16.81
C LEU A 160 37.37 -3.30 17.22
N ASP A 161 37.91 -4.47 17.58
CA ASP A 161 39.36 -4.66 17.70
C ASP A 161 40.06 -4.67 16.32
N GLY A 162 41.40 -4.70 16.32
CA GLY A 162 42.19 -4.67 15.08
C GLY A 162 41.98 -5.87 14.15
N VAL A 163 41.66 -7.05 14.68
CA VAL A 163 41.36 -8.26 13.89
C VAL A 163 39.97 -8.14 13.29
N ASP A 164 38.98 -7.74 14.09
CA ASP A 164 37.59 -7.51 13.66
C ASP A 164 37.44 -6.35 12.68
N TYR A 165 38.21 -5.27 12.83
CA TYR A 165 38.22 -4.18 11.85
C TYR A 165 38.68 -4.64 10.46
N HIS A 166 39.56 -5.64 10.37
CA HIS A 166 40.10 -6.13 9.11
C HIS A 166 39.39 -7.36 8.51
N ARG A 167 38.74 -8.22 9.31
CA ARG A 167 38.02 -9.42 8.82
C ARG A 167 36.52 -9.20 8.58
N LYS A 168 35.85 -10.19 7.96
CA LYS A 168 34.40 -10.20 7.72
C LYS A 168 33.64 -10.61 8.99
N VAL A 169 33.33 -9.64 9.83
CA VAL A 169 32.62 -9.82 11.12
C VAL A 169 31.23 -9.16 11.08
N LEU A 170 30.28 -9.72 11.83
CA LEU A 170 29.00 -9.07 12.15
C LEU A 170 29.28 -7.70 12.79
N THR A 171 28.63 -6.66 12.28
CA THR A 171 28.89 -5.26 12.66
C THR A 171 27.65 -4.67 13.33
N LEU A 172 27.64 -4.65 14.66
CA LEU A 172 26.47 -4.25 15.45
C LEU A 172 26.35 -2.74 15.61
N LYS A 173 25.15 -2.24 15.34
CA LYS A 173 24.74 -0.85 15.53
C LYS A 173 24.02 -0.72 16.86
N ASP A 174 24.82 -0.48 17.88
CA ASP A 174 24.35 -0.19 19.22
C ASP A 174 23.89 1.27 19.33
N LEU A 175 22.59 1.49 19.47
CA LEU A 175 22.03 2.85 19.51
C LEU A 175 22.40 3.61 20.80
N GLU A 176 22.70 2.90 21.89
CA GLU A 176 23.15 3.53 23.13
C GLU A 176 24.47 4.28 22.94
N PHE A 177 25.36 3.84 22.04
CA PHE A 177 26.58 4.60 21.70
C PHE A 177 26.28 5.94 21.00
N VAL A 178 25.18 6.00 20.24
CA VAL A 178 24.74 7.23 19.54
C VAL A 178 24.13 8.21 20.54
N TRP A 179 23.33 7.70 21.48
CA TRP A 179 22.72 8.49 22.54
C TRP A 179 23.78 9.01 23.53
N GLU A 180 24.76 8.18 23.92
CA GLU A 180 25.96 8.58 24.67
C GLU A 180 26.67 9.78 24.02
N GLU A 181 27.03 9.69 22.74
CA GLU A 181 27.79 10.74 22.05
C GLU A 181 26.97 12.04 21.88
N ILE A 182 25.66 11.93 21.59
CA ILE A 182 24.77 13.09 21.50
C ILE A 182 24.62 13.80 22.84
N GLU A 183 24.49 13.07 23.94
CA GLU A 183 24.29 13.67 25.26
C GLU A 183 25.60 14.27 25.82
N ILE A 184 26.77 13.68 25.51
CA ILE A 184 28.08 14.28 25.84
C ILE A 184 28.30 15.59 25.07
N GLU A 185 27.97 15.63 23.78
CA GLU A 185 27.95 16.90 23.01
C GLU A 185 27.00 17.92 23.64
N ARG A 186 25.78 17.49 24.01
CA ARG A 186 24.72 18.34 24.55
C ARG A 186 25.04 18.91 25.94
N GLN A 187 25.73 18.15 26.80
CA GLN A 187 26.23 18.64 28.08
C GLN A 187 27.33 19.70 27.94
N SER A 188 27.98 19.74 26.78
CA SER A 188 29.00 20.74 26.43
C SER A 188 28.45 21.92 25.61
N ALA A 189 27.14 21.94 25.32
CA ALA A 189 26.51 22.90 24.42
C ALA A 189 26.24 24.27 25.07
N THR A 190 26.17 25.31 24.24
CA THR A 190 25.75 26.64 24.69
C THR A 190 24.25 26.72 24.97
N VAL A 191 23.84 27.70 25.79
CA VAL A 191 22.43 27.96 26.11
C VAL A 191 21.58 28.23 24.85
N GLU A 192 22.18 28.81 23.80
CA GLU A 192 21.52 29.05 22.52
C GLU A 192 21.26 27.73 21.75
N GLU A 193 22.24 26.83 21.67
CA GLU A 193 22.08 25.54 20.98
C GLU A 193 21.12 24.58 21.71
N LEU A 194 20.91 24.80 23.01
CA LEU A 194 19.94 24.10 23.87
C LEU A 194 18.50 24.64 23.76
N MET A 195 18.26 25.75 23.04
CA MET A 195 16.89 26.26 22.84
C MET A 195 16.07 25.36 21.91
N GLU A 196 14.74 25.34 22.12
CA GLU A 196 13.82 24.55 21.29
C GLU A 196 13.98 24.88 19.80
N GLY A 197 14.16 23.84 18.98
CA GLY A 197 14.40 23.95 17.55
C GLY A 197 15.88 23.89 17.12
N ASN A 198 16.83 24.24 18.01
CA ASN A 198 18.28 24.25 17.75
C ASN A 198 18.94 22.86 17.96
N LYS A 199 20.25 22.74 17.68
CA LYS A 199 20.97 21.44 17.50
C LYS A 199 20.76 20.46 18.67
N TYR A 200 20.74 20.96 19.91
CA TYR A 200 20.63 20.14 21.13
C TYR A 200 19.37 20.48 21.96
N GLY A 201 18.42 21.22 21.39
CA GLY A 201 17.13 21.57 22.00
C GLY A 201 16.16 20.41 22.20
N MET A 202 16.58 19.18 21.87
CA MET A 202 15.86 17.93 22.14
C MET A 202 16.86 16.85 22.59
N HIS A 203 16.44 16.03 23.56
CA HIS A 203 17.09 14.76 23.90
C HIS A 203 16.77 13.71 22.82
N TYR A 204 17.65 12.72 22.64
CA TYR A 204 17.44 11.62 21.70
C TYR A 204 17.75 10.28 22.35
N ASP A 205 16.77 9.37 22.30
CA ASP A 205 16.80 8.05 22.92
C ASP A 205 15.86 7.08 22.17
N GLN A 206 15.53 5.92 22.76
CA GLN A 206 14.66 4.92 22.14
C GLN A 206 13.23 5.42 21.85
N THR A 207 12.78 6.50 22.48
CA THR A 207 11.43 7.06 22.26
C THR A 207 11.32 7.86 20.96
N ASN A 208 12.44 8.30 20.36
CA ASN A 208 12.44 9.13 19.15
C ASN A 208 13.57 8.83 18.13
N THR A 209 14.33 7.76 18.32
CA THR A 209 15.40 7.32 17.40
C THR A 209 14.98 6.13 16.53
N VAL A 210 15.31 6.16 15.23
CA VAL A 210 15.02 5.10 14.25
C VAL A 210 16.27 4.76 13.44
N LEU A 211 16.62 3.48 13.37
CA LEU A 211 17.68 2.90 12.56
C LEU A 211 17.11 2.24 11.31
N ILE A 212 17.68 2.55 10.14
CA ILE A 212 17.24 2.07 8.84
C ILE A 212 18.38 1.25 8.22
N ASP A 213 18.15 -0.04 8.02
CA ASP A 213 19.18 -1.04 7.73
C ASP A 213 18.65 -2.19 6.84
N ASP A 214 19.52 -2.92 6.16
CA ASP A 214 19.21 -4.12 5.38
C ASP A 214 19.38 -5.43 6.17
N SER A 215 19.79 -5.34 7.44
CA SER A 215 20.14 -6.50 8.27
C SER A 215 19.55 -6.43 9.67
N ILE A 216 18.64 -7.37 9.94
CA ILE A 216 18.04 -7.61 11.26
C ILE A 216 19.10 -7.92 12.34
N HIS A 217 20.27 -8.44 11.95
CA HIS A 217 21.34 -8.83 12.86
C HIS A 217 22.20 -7.65 13.31
N LYS A 218 22.45 -6.66 12.43
CA LYS A 218 23.16 -5.42 12.82
C LYS A 218 22.41 -4.66 13.92
N SER A 219 21.09 -4.81 14.00
CA SER A 219 20.16 -4.06 14.85
C SER A 219 19.60 -4.86 16.04
N GLN A 220 20.24 -5.97 16.43
CA GLN A 220 19.71 -6.89 17.44
C GLN A 220 19.74 -6.38 18.90
N LEU A 221 20.47 -5.30 19.19
CA LEU A 221 20.56 -4.74 20.55
C LEU A 221 19.37 -3.81 20.88
N GLN A 222 18.85 -3.09 19.90
CA GLN A 222 17.63 -2.28 20.02
C GLN A 222 16.62 -2.68 18.93
N PRO A 223 16.06 -3.93 19.00
CA PRO A 223 15.29 -4.56 17.92
C PRO A 223 13.93 -3.92 17.63
N TYR A 224 13.48 -2.96 18.45
CA TYR A 224 12.25 -2.18 18.25
C TYR A 224 12.54 -0.72 17.87
N ASN A 225 13.78 -0.36 17.56
CA ASN A 225 14.12 0.95 16.98
C ASN A 225 14.55 0.84 15.52
N ARG A 226 14.25 -0.28 14.87
CA ARG A 226 14.70 -0.58 13.51
C ARG A 226 13.56 -0.60 12.48
N ILE A 227 13.91 -0.19 11.27
CA ILE A 227 13.19 -0.43 10.03
C ILE A 227 14.14 -1.30 9.19
N ILE A 228 13.73 -2.54 8.88
CA ILE A 228 14.51 -3.43 8.03
C ILE A 228 13.97 -3.36 6.61
N LEU A 229 14.85 -3.07 5.66
CA LEU A 229 14.56 -3.11 4.24
C LEU A 229 15.09 -4.41 3.64
N THR A 230 14.48 -4.81 2.54
CA THR A 230 15.06 -5.77 1.61
C THR A 230 16.40 -5.23 1.10
N GLY A 231 17.40 -6.10 1.10
CA GLY A 231 18.74 -5.80 0.56
C GLY A 231 18.68 -5.33 -0.88
N TYR A 232 19.40 -4.24 -1.16
CA TYR A 232 19.45 -3.59 -2.46
C TYR A 232 20.71 -3.98 -3.22
N ASP A 233 20.52 -4.67 -4.35
CA ASP A 233 21.55 -5.24 -5.18
C ASP A 233 21.46 -4.78 -6.65
N LEU A 234 22.20 -5.44 -7.55
CA LEU A 234 22.18 -5.14 -8.97
C LEU A 234 20.87 -5.56 -9.64
N GLU A 235 20.25 -6.66 -9.22
CA GLU A 235 19.01 -7.18 -9.80
C GLU A 235 17.82 -6.27 -9.46
N ARG A 236 17.72 -5.83 -8.19
CA ARG A 236 16.73 -4.81 -7.79
C ARG A 236 16.96 -3.46 -8.48
N TYR A 237 18.22 -3.03 -8.65
CA TYR A 237 18.52 -1.83 -9.45
C TYR A 237 18.07 -1.96 -10.91
N GLU A 238 18.40 -3.08 -11.57
CA GLU A 238 18.08 -3.31 -12.98
C GLU A 238 16.57 -3.54 -13.21
N SER A 239 15.83 -4.04 -12.20
CA SER A 239 14.36 -4.15 -12.25
C SER A 239 13.65 -2.80 -12.37
N GLY A 240 14.22 -1.73 -11.81
CA GLY A 240 13.62 -0.39 -11.79
C GLY A 240 12.33 -0.24 -10.95
N THR A 241 11.92 -1.24 -10.16
CA THR A 241 10.62 -1.26 -9.45
C THR A 241 10.70 -1.05 -7.92
N ASP A 242 11.90 -0.83 -7.37
CA ASP A 242 12.13 -0.67 -5.93
C ASP A 242 11.59 0.67 -5.38
N ILE A 243 10.36 0.63 -4.85
CA ILE A 243 9.67 1.76 -4.20
C ILE A 243 9.86 1.81 -2.68
N GLU A 244 10.78 1.01 -2.12
CA GLU A 244 10.80 0.71 -0.68
C GLU A 244 11.20 1.91 0.19
N LEU A 245 12.03 2.83 -0.33
CA LEU A 245 12.34 4.10 0.35
C LEU A 245 11.14 5.04 0.48
N LEU A 246 10.10 4.88 -0.35
CA LEU A 246 8.85 5.59 -0.14
C LEU A 246 8.03 4.95 0.98
N LYS A 247 7.97 3.60 1.04
CA LYS A 247 7.26 2.85 2.10
C LYS A 247 7.79 3.27 3.48
N VAL A 248 9.11 3.31 3.60
CA VAL A 248 9.81 3.78 4.81
C VAL A 248 9.53 5.24 5.13
N GLY A 249 9.36 6.11 4.13
CA GLY A 249 8.97 7.52 4.32
C GLY A 249 7.59 7.67 4.97
N TYR A 250 6.58 6.97 4.45
CA TYR A 250 5.22 6.96 5.01
C TYR A 250 5.18 6.41 6.44
N TYR A 251 5.92 5.32 6.70
CA TYR A 251 6.01 4.75 8.06
C TYR A 251 6.70 5.71 9.05
N LEU A 252 7.76 6.41 8.63
CA LEU A 252 8.41 7.44 9.47
C LEU A 252 7.46 8.60 9.80
N GLU A 253 6.56 8.99 8.89
CA GLU A 253 5.54 10.01 9.17
C GLU A 253 4.61 9.56 10.31
N GLN A 254 4.15 8.31 10.31
CA GLN A 254 3.39 7.74 11.43
C GLN A 254 4.18 7.73 12.73
N LEU A 255 5.50 7.46 12.68
CA LEU A 255 6.39 7.51 13.85
C LEU A 255 6.58 8.92 14.42
N THR A 256 6.54 9.99 13.61
CA THR A 256 6.60 11.37 14.14
C THR A 256 5.44 11.66 15.09
N MET A 257 4.29 11.00 14.90
CA MET A 257 3.08 11.18 15.70
C MET A 257 3.04 10.29 16.95
N GLN A 258 4.11 9.55 17.30
CA GLN A 258 4.16 8.68 18.49
C GLN A 258 5.04 9.29 19.56
N GLN A 259 4.61 9.20 20.83
CA GLN A 259 5.42 9.64 21.98
C GLN A 259 6.65 8.73 22.20
N ASN A 260 6.51 7.44 21.88
CA ASN A 260 7.56 6.44 22.04
C ASN A 260 7.59 5.52 20.81
N VAL A 261 8.52 5.79 19.88
CA VAL A 261 8.66 4.99 18.65
C VAL A 261 9.03 3.53 18.94
N SER A 262 9.80 3.25 19.99
CA SER A 262 10.15 1.86 20.33
C SER A 262 8.95 1.01 20.77
N ALA A 263 7.99 1.63 21.47
CA ALA A 263 6.71 0.99 21.79
C ALA A 263 5.86 0.77 20.53
N TYR A 264 5.76 1.79 19.67
CA TYR A 264 4.98 1.69 18.43
C TYR A 264 5.54 0.63 17.48
N ILE A 265 6.85 0.67 17.16
CA ILE A 265 7.52 -0.30 16.27
C ILE A 265 7.45 -1.72 16.85
N LYS A 266 7.39 -1.91 18.18
CA LYS A 266 7.17 -3.24 18.78
C LYS A 266 5.78 -3.79 18.48
N ARG A 267 4.75 -2.94 18.48
CA ARG A 267 3.34 -3.33 18.30
C ARG A 267 2.90 -3.34 16.82
N HIS A 268 3.51 -2.47 16.01
CA HIS A 268 3.23 -2.24 14.60
C HIS A 268 4.56 -2.21 13.82
N PRO A 269 5.32 -3.32 13.74
CA PRO A 269 6.62 -3.33 13.09
C PRO A 269 6.53 -3.00 11.60
N PHE A 270 7.55 -2.34 11.05
CA PHE A 270 7.63 -2.09 9.61
C PHE A 270 7.76 -3.41 8.84
N ASP A 271 6.75 -3.71 8.03
CA ASP A 271 6.76 -4.77 7.03
C ASP A 271 6.65 -4.13 5.62
N PRO A 272 7.66 -4.25 4.73
CA PRO A 272 7.58 -3.69 3.39
C PRO A 272 6.54 -4.38 2.47
N THR A 273 5.90 -5.46 2.94
CA THR A 273 4.77 -6.16 2.30
C THR A 273 3.40 -5.84 2.94
N ASP A 274 3.35 -4.97 3.95
CA ASP A 274 2.10 -4.47 4.53
C ASP A 274 1.18 -3.84 3.47
N LYS A 275 -0.11 -4.15 3.54
CA LYS A 275 -1.16 -3.64 2.65
C LYS A 275 -1.24 -2.12 2.60
N CYS A 276 -0.85 -1.40 3.66
CA CYS A 276 -0.78 0.07 3.61
C CYS A 276 0.17 0.57 2.51
N PHE A 277 1.10 -0.28 2.04
CA PHE A 277 1.99 -0.01 0.91
C PHE A 277 1.58 -0.67 -0.41
N GLU A 278 0.41 -1.29 -0.49
CA GLU A 278 -0.33 -1.55 -1.73
C GLU A 278 -1.59 -0.66 -1.84
N SER A 279 -1.85 0.13 -0.79
CA SER A 279 -2.88 1.17 -0.75
C SER A 279 -2.65 2.22 -1.84
N VAL A 280 -3.73 2.75 -2.41
CA VAL A 280 -3.60 3.74 -3.49
C VAL A 280 -3.14 5.10 -2.98
N GLU A 281 -3.21 5.40 -1.68
CA GLU A 281 -2.57 6.59 -1.07
C GLU A 281 -1.06 6.47 -1.21
N PHE A 282 -0.50 5.34 -0.79
CA PHE A 282 0.91 5.08 -0.95
C PHE A 282 1.31 5.02 -2.44
N ILE A 283 0.52 4.37 -3.29
CA ILE A 283 0.78 4.28 -4.72
C ILE A 283 0.63 5.66 -5.41
N ASP A 284 -0.26 6.55 -4.98
CA ASP A 284 -0.40 7.89 -5.56
C ASP A 284 0.59 8.91 -4.99
N ILE A 285 1.02 8.77 -3.74
CA ILE A 285 2.22 9.43 -3.22
C ILE A 285 3.44 8.99 -4.05
N ALA A 286 3.56 7.69 -4.34
CA ALA A 286 4.62 7.15 -5.19
C ALA A 286 4.51 7.64 -6.65
N ASN A 287 3.33 7.63 -7.26
CA ASN A 287 3.08 8.11 -8.62
C ASN A 287 3.30 9.62 -8.73
N SER A 288 2.90 10.40 -7.72
CA SER A 288 3.13 11.83 -7.64
C SER A 288 4.63 12.15 -7.53
N ALA A 289 5.35 11.46 -6.64
CA ALA A 289 6.80 11.55 -6.51
C ALA A 289 7.52 11.11 -7.79
N LEU A 290 7.06 10.03 -8.43
CA LEU A 290 7.49 9.58 -9.76
C LEU A 290 7.20 10.63 -10.84
N SER A 291 6.09 11.36 -10.79
CA SER A 291 5.74 12.40 -11.76
C SER A 291 6.68 13.60 -11.66
N LEU A 292 7.02 14.01 -10.43
CA LEU A 292 7.98 15.08 -10.12
C LEU A 292 9.38 14.72 -10.62
N VAL A 293 9.81 13.47 -10.40
CA VAL A 293 11.05 12.92 -10.96
C VAL A 293 10.98 12.89 -12.49
N ASN A 294 9.92 12.33 -13.08
CA ASN A 294 9.70 12.26 -14.52
C ASN A 294 9.76 13.64 -15.20
N SER A 295 9.34 14.73 -14.58
CA SER A 295 9.46 16.07 -15.17
C SER A 295 10.91 16.49 -15.47
N LYS A 296 11.85 16.12 -14.60
CA LYS A 296 13.29 16.44 -14.70
C LYS A 296 14.06 15.32 -15.39
N GLU A 297 13.66 14.07 -15.16
CA GLU A 297 14.29 12.90 -15.76
C GLU A 297 13.84 12.64 -17.18
N ARG A 298 12.59 12.85 -17.58
CA ARG A 298 12.22 12.89 -19.01
C ARG A 298 12.93 14.05 -19.73
N LYS A 299 13.22 15.17 -19.06
CA LYS A 299 14.07 16.25 -19.63
C LYS A 299 15.54 15.80 -19.77
N ARG A 300 16.14 15.19 -18.74
CA ARG A 300 17.53 14.65 -18.79
C ARG A 300 17.66 13.50 -19.79
N ALA A 301 16.72 12.55 -19.79
CA ALA A 301 16.64 11.41 -20.69
C ALA A 301 16.38 11.87 -22.13
N ARG A 302 15.45 12.80 -22.41
CA ARG A 302 15.32 13.39 -23.76
C ARG A 302 16.60 14.12 -24.19
N LYS A 303 17.31 14.81 -23.29
CA LYS A 303 18.58 15.47 -23.63
C LYS A 303 19.72 14.46 -23.85
N LYS A 304 19.78 13.35 -23.09
CA LYS A 304 20.72 12.23 -23.25
C LYS A 304 20.42 11.43 -24.52
N ALA A 305 19.15 11.13 -24.79
CA ALA A 305 18.67 10.44 -25.99
C ALA A 305 18.89 11.30 -27.25
N LYS A 306 18.63 12.61 -27.24
CA LYS A 306 19.02 13.49 -28.36
C LYS A 306 20.53 13.54 -28.57
N ARG A 307 21.34 13.48 -27.50
CA ARG A 307 22.81 13.40 -27.62
C ARG A 307 23.27 12.05 -28.19
N LEU A 308 22.66 10.94 -27.77
CA LEU A 308 22.94 9.59 -28.27
C LEU A 308 22.47 9.39 -29.71
N ALA A 309 21.29 9.90 -30.07
CA ALA A 309 20.76 9.92 -31.43
C ALA A 309 21.68 10.72 -32.34
N LYS A 310 22.07 11.95 -31.96
CA LYS A 310 23.07 12.71 -32.72
C LYS A 310 24.40 11.95 -32.84
N MET A 311 24.94 11.40 -31.74
CA MET A 311 26.16 10.57 -31.81
C MET A 311 25.99 9.28 -32.65
N HIS A 312 24.76 8.86 -32.95
CA HIS A 312 24.46 7.75 -33.84
C HIS A 312 24.36 8.22 -35.30
N GLU A 313 23.72 9.35 -35.56
CA GLU A 313 23.70 10.04 -36.87
C GLU A 313 25.11 10.45 -37.30
N ASP A 314 25.92 11.02 -36.40
CA ASP A 314 27.32 11.38 -36.60
C ASP A 314 28.13 10.09 -36.93
N LYS A 315 27.91 8.98 -36.20
CA LYS A 315 28.57 7.69 -36.46
C LYS A 315 28.10 6.99 -37.73
N ILE A 316 26.84 7.16 -38.14
CA ILE A 316 26.30 6.63 -39.40
C ILE A 316 26.87 7.43 -40.56
N SER A 317 26.94 8.76 -40.45
CA SER A 317 27.58 9.65 -41.43
C SER A 317 29.05 9.29 -41.64
N ILE A 318 29.81 9.11 -40.54
CA ILE A 318 31.21 8.67 -40.59
C ILE A 318 31.35 7.24 -41.16
N LYS A 319 30.39 6.34 -40.90
CA LYS A 319 30.38 5.00 -41.52
C LYS A 319 30.05 5.03 -43.01
N LEU A 320 29.17 5.91 -43.46
CA LEU A 320 28.89 6.10 -44.89
C LEU A 320 30.11 6.65 -45.61
N SER A 321 30.76 7.69 -45.08
CA SER A 321 31.95 8.26 -45.71
C SER A 321 33.12 7.26 -45.78
N LEU A 322 33.28 6.41 -44.75
CA LEU A 322 34.26 5.31 -44.73
C LEU A 322 33.88 4.09 -45.57
N ALA A 323 32.63 3.98 -46.03
CA ALA A 323 32.20 2.97 -47.00
C ALA A 323 32.46 3.48 -48.42
N THR A 324 32.05 4.72 -48.72
CA THR A 324 32.33 5.37 -50.03
C THR A 324 33.83 5.55 -50.30
N SER A 325 34.68 5.53 -49.27
CA SER A 325 36.15 5.54 -49.42
C SER A 325 36.79 4.14 -49.46
N LYS A 326 36.00 3.07 -49.66
CA LYS A 326 36.50 1.68 -49.70
C LYS A 326 36.06 0.87 -50.91
N ASP A 327 35.00 1.26 -51.61
CA ASP A 327 34.59 0.66 -52.88
C ASP A 327 35.32 1.27 -54.10
N THR A 328 36.36 2.07 -53.88
CA THR A 328 37.23 2.66 -54.91
C THR A 328 38.70 2.32 -54.70
N ASN A 329 39.03 1.03 -54.75
CA ASN A 329 40.35 0.52 -55.15
C ASN A 329 40.18 -0.90 -55.70
N ASP A 330 40.94 -1.20 -56.76
CA ASP A 330 41.12 -2.51 -57.41
C ASP A 330 40.14 -2.91 -58.55
N MET A 331 40.05 -2.07 -59.57
CA MET A 331 40.10 -2.54 -60.97
C MET A 331 40.83 -1.51 -61.85
N GLU A 332 41.70 -1.96 -62.75
CA GLU A 332 42.70 -1.12 -63.41
C GLU A 332 42.28 -0.50 -64.76
N ASN A 333 43.05 0.53 -65.14
CA ASN A 333 43.55 0.85 -66.50
C ASN A 333 42.82 1.84 -67.44
N THR A 334 43.69 2.45 -68.27
CA THR A 334 43.46 3.26 -69.49
C THR A 334 42.82 4.66 -69.40
N GLU A 335 43.72 5.65 -69.32
CA GLU A 335 43.90 6.77 -70.28
C GLU A 335 42.85 7.91 -70.45
N ASP A 336 43.34 9.12 -70.12
CA ASP A 336 43.21 10.40 -70.86
C ASP A 336 41.94 11.28 -70.87
N VAL A 337 42.20 12.55 -71.24
CA VAL A 337 41.27 13.63 -71.67
C VAL A 337 40.58 14.50 -70.59
N LYS A 338 41.39 15.43 -70.03
CA LYS A 338 41.27 16.91 -70.17
C LYS A 338 40.12 17.76 -69.58
N ASP A 339 40.60 18.89 -69.02
CA ASP A 339 40.15 20.30 -69.17
C ASP A 339 38.89 20.86 -68.46
N SER A 340 38.94 22.19 -68.26
CA SER A 340 37.90 23.15 -67.83
C SER A 340 37.39 23.04 -66.37
N GLU A 341 37.71 23.99 -65.47
CA GLU A 341 37.28 25.42 -65.35
C GLU A 341 35.98 25.55 -64.50
N GLN A 342 35.75 26.59 -63.67
CA GLN A 342 36.61 27.66 -63.12
C GLN A 342 35.84 28.31 -61.92
N ASP A 343 36.53 29.19 -61.19
CA ASP A 343 36.02 30.44 -60.59
C ASP A 343 35.22 30.47 -59.24
N MET A 344 35.92 31.09 -58.28
CA MET A 344 35.50 32.27 -57.51
C MET A 344 34.67 32.17 -56.21
N VAL A 345 34.86 33.07 -55.22
CA VAL A 345 36.09 33.72 -54.68
C VAL A 345 35.74 34.49 -53.39
N ASN A 346 36.52 34.27 -52.32
CA ASN A 346 36.74 35.14 -51.13
C ASN A 346 35.47 35.64 -50.35
N ALA A 347 35.55 36.29 -49.18
CA ALA A 347 36.70 36.77 -48.39
C ALA A 347 36.46 36.63 -46.86
N GLU A 348 37.55 36.41 -46.13
CA GLU A 348 38.04 37.13 -44.92
C GLU A 348 37.08 37.53 -43.76
N GLY A 349 37.49 37.50 -42.48
CA GLY A 349 38.81 37.18 -41.91
C GLY A 349 38.92 37.53 -40.40
N ALA A 350 40.15 37.53 -39.85
CA ALA A 350 40.56 37.76 -38.43
C ALA A 350 40.17 36.64 -37.42
N MET A 351 41.09 35.98 -36.70
CA MET A 351 41.99 36.43 -35.59
C MET A 351 41.21 36.71 -34.28
N ASP A 352 41.70 36.38 -33.07
CA ASP A 352 43.09 36.15 -32.64
C ASP A 352 43.29 35.09 -31.50
N SER A 353 44.57 34.84 -31.19
CA SER A 353 45.29 34.06 -30.15
C SER A 353 44.65 33.67 -28.78
N GLY A 354 45.26 32.64 -28.15
CA GLY A 354 44.90 32.14 -26.80
C GLY A 354 45.63 30.84 -26.39
N GLN A 355 46.95 30.92 -26.22
CA GLN A 355 47.92 29.80 -26.06
C GLN A 355 47.82 28.91 -24.80
N ASP A 356 48.25 27.64 -24.97
CA ASP A 356 49.08 26.77 -24.09
C ASP A 356 48.61 26.49 -22.62
N MET A 357 48.94 25.38 -21.92
CA MET A 357 49.53 24.04 -22.16
C MET A 357 49.03 23.12 -20.99
N GLU A 358 49.40 21.85 -20.73
CA GLU A 358 50.50 20.96 -21.15
C GLU A 358 50.10 19.45 -21.02
N ASP A 359 51.06 18.57 -21.34
CA ASP A 359 51.13 17.09 -21.34
C ASP A 359 51.26 16.42 -19.94
N ALA A 360 51.14 15.10 -19.68
CA ALA A 360 50.71 13.88 -20.41
C ALA A 360 50.09 12.85 -19.39
N GLU A 361 50.22 11.50 -19.33
CA GLU A 361 51.02 10.45 -20.03
C GLU A 361 50.40 9.01 -19.87
N ASP A 362 51.23 7.96 -19.94
CA ASP A 362 50.98 6.52 -20.20
C ASP A 362 50.95 5.62 -18.93
N ALA A 363 50.75 4.28 -18.93
CA ALA A 363 49.95 3.36 -19.78
C ALA A 363 49.96 1.88 -19.24
N MET A 364 49.26 0.99 -19.99
CA MET A 364 49.75 -0.34 -20.48
C MET A 364 49.36 -1.71 -19.84
N TYR A 365 49.18 -2.72 -20.76
CA TYR A 365 48.94 -4.19 -20.68
C TYR A 365 47.67 -4.72 -19.91
N ARG A 366 46.78 -5.60 -20.44
CA ARG A 366 46.81 -6.94 -21.16
C ARG A 366 46.98 -8.14 -20.19
N GLU A 367 46.46 -9.36 -20.42
CA GLU A 367 45.76 -10.06 -21.54
C GLU A 367 44.67 -11.03 -20.94
N GLN A 368 43.57 -11.46 -21.61
CA GLN A 368 43.35 -12.62 -22.52
C GLN A 368 43.73 -14.02 -21.93
N ASP A 369 43.03 -15.15 -22.15
CA ASP A 369 41.75 -15.44 -22.86
C ASP A 369 41.14 -16.84 -22.50
N THR A 370 40.04 -17.26 -23.18
CA THR A 370 39.45 -18.64 -23.27
C THR A 370 38.68 -19.20 -22.04
N ALA A 371 37.70 -20.12 -22.14
CA ALA A 371 36.78 -20.55 -23.22
C ALA A 371 35.51 -21.26 -22.64
N SER A 372 34.53 -21.60 -23.50
CA SER A 372 33.17 -22.16 -23.21
C SER A 372 33.06 -23.65 -23.68
N PRO A 373 31.91 -24.38 -23.75
CA PRO A 373 30.52 -24.14 -23.29
C PRO A 373 29.75 -25.37 -22.70
N SER A 374 28.41 -25.24 -22.54
CA SER A 374 27.33 -26.26 -22.67
C SER A 374 26.58 -26.81 -21.41
N GLN A 375 25.41 -27.42 -21.66
CA GLN A 375 24.27 -27.71 -20.76
C GLN A 375 23.98 -29.26 -20.70
N PRO A 376 22.83 -29.84 -20.22
CA PRO A 376 21.61 -29.28 -19.59
C PRO A 376 21.03 -30.12 -18.41
N ALA A 377 19.73 -29.87 -18.14
CA ALA A 377 18.75 -30.70 -17.41
C ALA A 377 18.61 -30.47 -15.89
N ALA A 378 17.40 -30.75 -15.40
CA ALA A 378 16.93 -30.49 -14.04
C ALA A 378 16.07 -31.66 -13.56
N ASP A 379 15.92 -31.78 -12.23
CA ASP A 379 14.74 -32.42 -11.64
C ASP A 379 14.38 -31.71 -10.32
N SER A 380 13.21 -31.99 -9.74
CA SER A 380 12.54 -31.15 -8.76
C SER A 380 12.02 -31.89 -7.53
N ALA A 381 12.07 -31.22 -6.37
CA ALA A 381 11.41 -31.67 -5.15
C ALA A 381 10.73 -30.48 -4.46
N LYS A 382 9.39 -30.51 -4.37
CA LYS A 382 8.59 -29.49 -3.68
C LYS A 382 8.33 -29.92 -2.24
N THR A 383 8.42 -28.98 -1.29
CA THR A 383 7.87 -29.14 0.07
C THR A 383 6.89 -28.00 0.33
N ALA A 384 5.75 -28.29 0.97
CA ALA A 384 4.66 -27.33 1.13
C ALA A 384 4.73 -26.54 2.45
N LEU A 385 4.41 -25.25 2.39
CA LEU A 385 4.24 -24.37 3.55
C LEU A 385 2.81 -24.48 4.11
N LYS A 386 2.67 -24.36 5.44
CA LYS A 386 1.38 -24.14 6.10
C LYS A 386 1.11 -22.63 6.20
N LYS A 387 -0.16 -22.23 6.00
CA LYS A 387 -0.65 -20.88 6.35
C LYS A 387 -0.79 -20.73 7.87
N ALA A 388 -0.81 -19.49 8.31
CA ALA A 388 -1.48 -19.07 9.54
C ALA A 388 -2.81 -18.39 9.17
N ASP A 389 -3.78 -18.43 10.08
CA ASP A 389 -5.13 -17.90 9.83
C ASP A 389 -5.25 -16.43 10.25
N LEU A 390 -5.88 -15.64 9.38
CA LEU A 390 -6.26 -14.24 9.63
C LEU A 390 -7.46 -14.18 10.59
N THR A 391 -7.54 -13.16 11.44
CA THR A 391 -8.71 -12.94 12.31
C THR A 391 -9.95 -12.58 11.48
N ALA A 392 -11.14 -12.74 12.07
CA ALA A 392 -12.41 -12.41 11.40
C ALA A 392 -12.46 -10.95 10.89
N ALA A 393 -11.84 -10.00 11.58
CA ALA A 393 -11.81 -8.58 11.16
C ALA A 393 -10.78 -8.31 10.04
N GLU A 394 -9.58 -8.89 10.11
CA GLU A 394 -8.58 -8.79 9.04
C GLU A 394 -9.02 -9.52 7.76
N LYS A 395 -9.77 -10.62 7.94
CA LYS A 395 -10.57 -11.22 6.89
C LYS A 395 -11.56 -10.16 6.38
N LEU A 396 -12.48 -9.66 7.22
CA LEU A 396 -13.57 -8.75 6.81
C LEU A 396 -13.09 -7.54 5.98
N ALA A 397 -11.91 -6.99 6.31
CA ALA A 397 -11.23 -5.95 5.54
C ALA A 397 -10.90 -6.33 4.09
N ALA A 398 -10.50 -7.57 3.83
CA ALA A 398 -10.07 -8.02 2.51
C ALA A 398 -11.22 -8.17 1.48
N TYR A 399 -12.47 -8.43 1.89
CA TYR A 399 -13.56 -8.71 0.92
C TYR A 399 -13.95 -7.47 0.12
N ALA A 400 -14.21 -6.35 0.79
CA ALA A 400 -14.64 -5.13 0.13
C ALA A 400 -13.47 -4.34 -0.53
N GLU A 401 -12.21 -4.68 -0.23
CA GLU A 401 -11.08 -4.32 -1.10
C GLU A 401 -11.13 -5.07 -2.45
N THR A 402 -11.57 -6.33 -2.46
CA THR A 402 -11.37 -7.25 -3.60
C THR A 402 -12.12 -6.82 -4.87
N GLY A 403 -13.36 -6.32 -4.75
CA GLY A 403 -14.12 -5.77 -5.87
C GLY A 403 -13.45 -4.51 -6.47
N SER A 404 -13.13 -3.55 -5.62
CA SER A 404 -12.47 -2.29 -6.00
C SER A 404 -11.08 -2.51 -6.62
N TYR A 405 -10.31 -3.47 -6.10
CA TYR A 405 -9.01 -3.87 -6.63
C TYR A 405 -9.10 -4.47 -8.04
N MET A 406 -10.11 -5.32 -8.32
CA MET A 406 -10.33 -5.85 -9.67
C MET A 406 -10.62 -4.75 -10.68
N ALA A 407 -11.52 -3.82 -10.32
CA ALA A 407 -11.87 -2.68 -11.16
C ALA A 407 -10.65 -1.80 -11.49
N GLN A 408 -9.77 -1.55 -10.52
CA GLN A 408 -8.63 -0.65 -10.70
C GLN A 408 -7.45 -1.27 -11.47
N LYS A 409 -7.17 -2.56 -11.26
CA LYS A 409 -5.93 -3.21 -11.72
C LYS A 409 -5.82 -3.44 -13.24
N TYR A 410 -6.95 -3.62 -13.93
CA TYR A 410 -6.97 -4.15 -15.30
C TYR A 410 -7.54 -3.21 -16.38
N PHE A 411 -8.18 -2.09 -16.01
CA PHE A 411 -9.08 -1.34 -16.89
C PHE A 411 -8.96 0.21 -16.80
N GLY A 412 -7.77 0.77 -17.03
CA GLY A 412 -7.50 2.21 -16.88
C GLY A 412 -8.37 3.18 -17.72
N SER A 413 -9.45 3.70 -17.11
CA SER A 413 -10.22 4.93 -17.42
C SER A 413 -10.41 5.34 -18.90
N PRO A 414 -11.56 5.01 -19.53
CA PRO A 414 -12.03 5.68 -20.74
C PRO A 414 -12.61 7.07 -20.40
N SER A 415 -12.00 8.14 -20.93
CA SER A 415 -12.52 9.51 -20.75
C SER A 415 -13.76 9.77 -21.62
N ARG A 416 -14.88 10.22 -21.03
CA ARG A 416 -15.97 10.88 -21.78
C ARG A 416 -16.74 11.89 -20.95
N LYS A 417 -17.03 13.05 -21.55
CA LYS A 417 -18.06 13.98 -21.07
C LYS A 417 -19.43 13.36 -21.30
N MET A 418 -20.36 13.55 -20.36
CA MET A 418 -21.78 13.27 -20.60
C MET A 418 -22.45 14.55 -21.12
N ASN A 419 -23.24 14.43 -22.20
CA ASN A 419 -24.03 15.56 -22.72
C ASN A 419 -25.35 15.67 -21.94
N ALA A 420 -25.85 16.90 -21.79
CA ALA A 420 -27.06 17.20 -21.01
C ALA A 420 -28.33 16.51 -21.55
N ASP A 421 -28.37 16.21 -22.86
CA ASP A 421 -29.54 15.65 -23.55
C ASP A 421 -29.99 14.29 -23.00
N ARG A 422 -29.09 13.56 -22.31
CA ARG A 422 -29.39 12.25 -21.71
C ARG A 422 -30.24 12.32 -20.44
N ALA A 423 -30.37 13.49 -19.81
CA ALA A 423 -31.16 13.66 -18.59
C ALA A 423 -32.66 13.41 -18.79
N ASN A 424 -33.19 13.70 -19.98
CA ASN A 424 -34.63 13.59 -20.27
C ASN A 424 -35.13 12.15 -20.50
N GLN A 425 -34.27 11.13 -20.34
CA GLN A 425 -34.66 9.72 -20.29
C GLN A 425 -34.60 9.12 -18.87
N ILE A 426 -34.24 9.91 -17.85
CA ILE A 426 -33.96 9.40 -16.48
C ILE A 426 -35.23 9.24 -15.64
N PHE A 427 -36.31 9.97 -15.97
CA PHE A 427 -37.60 9.86 -15.28
C PHE A 427 -38.56 8.97 -16.06
N GLY A 428 -38.56 7.68 -15.73
CA GLY A 428 -39.49 6.70 -16.29
C GLY A 428 -40.91 6.92 -15.80
N LEU A 429 -41.73 7.62 -16.59
CA LEU A 429 -43.18 7.52 -16.46
C LEU A 429 -43.68 6.27 -17.18
N ASP A 430 -44.69 5.59 -16.62
CA ASP A 430 -45.41 4.52 -17.32
C ASP A 430 -46.29 5.09 -18.45
N ALA A 431 -46.96 4.22 -19.22
CA ALA A 431 -47.82 4.65 -20.32
C ALA A 431 -49.08 5.42 -19.83
N GLU A 432 -49.38 5.29 -18.54
CA GLU A 432 -50.47 5.90 -17.80
C GLU A 432 -50.06 7.24 -17.14
N GLY A 433 -48.76 7.60 -17.17
CA GLY A 433 -48.22 8.86 -16.67
C GLY A 433 -47.89 8.91 -15.18
N LYS A 434 -47.81 7.76 -14.49
CA LYS A 434 -47.34 7.68 -13.09
C LYS A 434 -45.81 7.63 -13.04
N PRO A 435 -45.18 8.14 -11.95
CA PRO A 435 -43.78 7.87 -11.69
C PRO A 435 -43.56 6.37 -11.43
N SER A 436 -42.71 5.71 -12.21
CA SER A 436 -42.09 4.49 -11.71
C SER A 436 -41.06 4.90 -10.66
N TYR A 437 -41.10 4.26 -9.50
CA TYR A 437 -40.23 4.57 -8.36
C TYR A 437 -38.82 3.97 -8.53
N GLY A 438 -38.28 4.06 -9.75
CA GLY A 438 -36.99 3.52 -10.14
C GLY A 438 -35.85 4.51 -9.88
N VAL A 439 -34.88 4.09 -9.07
CA VAL A 439 -33.56 4.72 -9.01
C VAL A 439 -32.64 3.99 -9.99
N PRO A 440 -32.20 4.63 -11.10
CA PRO A 440 -31.27 4.01 -12.02
C PRO A 440 -29.89 3.88 -11.36
N LEU A 441 -29.31 2.69 -11.46
CA LEU A 441 -28.00 2.37 -10.90
C LEU A 441 -26.93 2.46 -11.99
N SER A 442 -25.80 3.08 -11.67
CA SER A 442 -24.55 2.98 -12.41
C SER A 442 -23.83 1.69 -12.00
N ASN A 443 -23.45 0.88 -12.98
CA ASN A 443 -22.60 -0.30 -12.79
C ASN A 443 -21.14 0.09 -13.09
N TYR A 444 -20.24 -0.20 -12.14
CA TYR A 444 -18.79 -0.07 -12.32
C TYR A 444 -18.15 -1.48 -12.31
N MET A 445 -17.87 -2.00 -13.52
CA MET A 445 -17.16 -3.26 -13.78
C MET A 445 -17.73 -4.50 -13.05
N ASN A 446 -19.05 -4.56 -12.87
CA ASN A 446 -19.77 -5.59 -12.12
C ASN A 446 -19.28 -5.77 -10.66
N ALA A 447 -18.65 -4.73 -10.10
CA ALA A 447 -18.01 -4.74 -8.79
C ALA A 447 -18.58 -3.70 -7.80
N GLN A 448 -19.23 -2.65 -8.29
CA GLN A 448 -19.95 -1.65 -7.49
C GLN A 448 -21.21 -1.19 -8.23
N TYR A 449 -22.34 -1.10 -7.52
CA TYR A 449 -23.58 -0.48 -8.00
C TYR A 449 -23.93 0.72 -7.12
N TYR A 450 -24.21 1.87 -7.74
CA TYR A 450 -24.54 3.11 -7.03
C TYR A 450 -25.52 3.97 -7.83
N GLY A 451 -26.33 4.78 -7.16
CA GLY A 451 -27.22 5.75 -7.80
C GLY A 451 -27.19 7.09 -7.06
N ASP A 452 -27.77 8.14 -7.65
CA ASP A 452 -27.78 9.48 -7.05
C ASP A 452 -28.96 9.66 -6.07
N ILE A 453 -28.65 10.28 -4.93
CA ILE A 453 -29.59 10.92 -3.99
C ILE A 453 -29.29 12.42 -3.93
N SER A 454 -30.15 13.22 -3.30
CA SER A 454 -29.80 14.59 -2.91
C SER A 454 -30.20 14.94 -1.48
N ILE A 455 -29.45 15.81 -0.82
CA ILE A 455 -29.65 16.21 0.58
C ILE A 455 -29.71 17.74 0.69
N GLY A 456 -30.69 18.26 1.42
CA GLY A 456 -30.82 19.70 1.74
C GLY A 456 -31.72 20.52 0.82
N SER A 457 -31.84 21.82 1.10
CA SER A 457 -32.66 22.77 0.33
C SER A 457 -31.94 24.12 0.13
N PRO A 458 -31.40 24.43 -1.07
CA PRO A 458 -31.46 23.64 -2.30
C PRO A 458 -30.71 22.28 -2.20
N PRO A 459 -31.10 21.27 -3.00
CA PRO A 459 -30.51 19.93 -2.90
C PRO A 459 -29.04 19.89 -3.32
N GLN A 460 -28.24 19.13 -2.56
CA GLN A 460 -26.85 18.78 -2.86
C GLN A 460 -26.81 17.29 -3.23
N THR A 461 -26.40 16.96 -4.46
CA THR A 461 -26.51 15.59 -5.01
C THR A 461 -25.28 14.73 -4.70
N PHE A 462 -25.47 13.50 -4.25
CA PHE A 462 -24.43 12.51 -3.92
C PHE A 462 -24.73 11.16 -4.58
N SER A 463 -23.71 10.46 -5.04
CA SER A 463 -23.81 9.07 -5.48
C SER A 463 -23.64 8.18 -4.25
N VAL A 464 -24.49 7.17 -4.08
CA VAL A 464 -24.43 6.26 -2.94
C VAL A 464 -24.58 4.80 -3.36
N VAL A 465 -23.87 3.91 -2.67
CA VAL A 465 -24.21 2.47 -2.70
C VAL A 465 -25.51 2.29 -1.93
N PHE A 466 -26.50 1.65 -2.56
CA PHE A 466 -27.72 1.21 -1.87
C PHE A 466 -27.45 -0.18 -1.29
N ASP A 467 -27.33 -0.25 0.03
CA ASP A 467 -26.60 -1.32 0.73
C ASP A 467 -27.51 -2.09 1.68
N THR A 468 -27.93 -3.29 1.31
CA THR A 468 -28.72 -4.18 2.20
C THR A 468 -27.89 -4.84 3.31
N GLY A 469 -26.56 -4.69 3.28
CA GLY A 469 -25.62 -5.10 4.32
C GLY A 469 -25.40 -4.08 5.44
N SER A 470 -25.93 -2.85 5.35
CA SER A 470 -25.90 -1.88 6.46
C SER A 470 -27.19 -1.05 6.56
N SER A 471 -27.31 -0.18 7.58
CA SER A 471 -28.59 0.50 7.92
C SER A 471 -28.48 2.01 8.18
N ASN A 472 -27.28 2.58 8.08
CA ASN A 472 -27.07 4.03 8.20
C ASN A 472 -26.96 4.68 6.81
N LEU A 473 -27.49 5.90 6.66
CA LEU A 473 -27.15 6.80 5.58
C LEU A 473 -26.02 7.72 6.03
N TRP A 474 -24.97 7.87 5.21
CA TRP A 474 -23.94 8.88 5.43
C TRP A 474 -23.36 9.42 4.12
N VAL A 475 -22.83 10.65 4.18
CA VAL A 475 -22.07 11.30 3.10
C VAL A 475 -20.89 12.11 3.67
N PRO A 476 -19.87 12.45 2.86
CA PRO A 476 -18.73 13.21 3.34
C PRO A 476 -19.10 14.66 3.71
N SER A 477 -18.62 15.20 4.83
CA SER A 477 -18.85 16.61 5.19
C SER A 477 -17.78 17.54 4.60
N THR A 478 -18.11 18.82 4.38
CA THR A 478 -17.10 19.88 4.15
C THR A 478 -16.14 20.03 5.32
N HIS A 479 -16.52 19.57 6.53
CA HIS A 479 -15.65 19.49 7.70
C HIS A 479 -14.63 18.34 7.67
N CYS A 480 -14.76 17.37 6.76
CA CYS A 480 -13.85 16.23 6.70
C CYS A 480 -12.45 16.60 6.18
N SER A 481 -11.42 16.04 6.83
CA SER A 481 -10.00 16.24 6.48
C SER A 481 -9.29 14.99 5.92
N SER A 482 -9.99 13.86 5.75
CA SER A 482 -9.42 12.66 5.10
C SER A 482 -9.28 12.81 3.59
N ILE A 483 -8.32 12.09 3.01
CA ILE A 483 -8.05 12.10 1.55
C ILE A 483 -9.30 11.68 0.75
N ALA A 484 -10.03 10.65 1.22
CA ALA A 484 -11.26 10.18 0.60
C ALA A 484 -12.29 11.31 0.39
N CYS A 485 -12.55 12.10 1.42
CA CYS A 485 -13.43 13.27 1.41
C CYS A 485 -12.97 14.38 0.44
N PHE A 486 -11.68 14.50 0.12
CA PHE A 486 -11.19 15.48 -0.86
C PHE A 486 -11.38 15.04 -2.32
N LEU A 487 -11.62 13.74 -2.55
CA LEU A 487 -11.87 13.17 -3.89
C LEU A 487 -13.37 13.13 -4.25
N HIS A 488 -14.25 13.25 -3.24
CA HIS A 488 -15.70 13.13 -3.37
C HIS A 488 -16.44 14.45 -3.15
N ARG A 489 -17.75 14.44 -3.47
CA ARG A 489 -18.67 15.53 -3.14
C ARG A 489 -18.85 15.58 -1.62
N ARG A 490 -18.93 16.80 -1.08
CA ARG A 490 -19.02 17.07 0.35
C ARG A 490 -20.24 17.92 0.67
N PHE A 491 -21.01 17.51 1.67
CA PHE A 491 -22.16 18.23 2.17
C PHE A 491 -21.74 19.51 2.89
N ASP A 492 -22.33 20.63 2.49
CA ASP A 492 -22.18 21.91 3.16
C ASP A 492 -23.50 22.29 3.84
N SER A 493 -23.57 22.09 5.15
CA SER A 493 -24.72 22.44 5.99
C SER A 493 -25.11 23.91 5.88
N ASN A 494 -24.14 24.81 5.65
CA ASN A 494 -24.36 26.25 5.48
C ASN A 494 -25.12 26.60 4.18
N LYS A 495 -25.18 25.68 3.22
CA LYS A 495 -25.95 25.86 1.97
C LYS A 495 -27.39 25.38 2.05
N SER A 496 -27.79 24.68 3.11
CA SER A 496 -29.15 24.15 3.25
C SER A 496 -30.01 24.97 4.22
N SER A 497 -31.15 25.44 3.74
CA SER A 497 -32.16 26.16 4.53
C SER A 497 -33.02 25.24 5.41
N THR A 498 -33.02 23.93 5.15
CA THR A 498 -33.80 22.93 5.91
C THR A 498 -32.98 22.18 6.96
N PHE A 499 -31.65 22.30 6.91
CA PHE A 499 -30.70 21.71 7.87
C PHE A 499 -31.05 22.01 9.33
N LYS A 500 -30.85 20.97 10.16
CA LYS A 500 -30.80 21.04 11.62
C LYS A 500 -29.59 20.23 12.11
N ALA A 501 -28.69 20.88 12.83
CA ALA A 501 -27.62 20.18 13.53
C ALA A 501 -28.21 19.27 14.62
N ASN A 502 -27.74 18.03 14.67
CA ASN A 502 -27.94 17.11 15.78
C ASN A 502 -26.62 17.04 16.58
N GLY A 503 -25.50 16.78 15.90
CA GLY A 503 -24.15 16.93 16.45
C GLY A 503 -23.66 15.74 17.31
N THR A 504 -24.46 14.67 17.42
CA THR A 504 -24.03 13.44 18.11
C THR A 504 -22.90 12.78 17.33
N GLU A 505 -21.73 12.60 17.94
CA GLU A 505 -20.60 11.88 17.32
C GLU A 505 -20.95 10.41 17.09
N PHE A 506 -20.58 9.87 15.93
CA PHE A 506 -20.77 8.46 15.58
C PHE A 506 -19.54 7.91 14.84
N GLY A 507 -19.39 6.60 14.85
CA GLY A 507 -18.39 5.91 14.03
C GLY A 507 -18.94 4.58 13.52
N ILE A 508 -18.64 4.24 12.27
CA ILE A 508 -19.05 2.98 11.64
C ILE A 508 -17.81 2.25 11.15
N GLN A 509 -17.70 0.97 11.49
CA GLN A 509 -16.73 0.04 10.91
C GLN A 509 -17.46 -0.84 9.89
N TYR A 510 -17.29 -0.51 8.62
CA TYR A 510 -17.64 -1.41 7.51
C TYR A 510 -16.54 -2.47 7.35
N GLY A 511 -16.71 -3.37 6.37
CA GLY A 511 -15.66 -4.32 6.03
C GLY A 511 -14.39 -3.62 5.53
N SER A 512 -14.46 -2.97 4.37
CA SER A 512 -13.28 -2.34 3.71
C SER A 512 -12.62 -1.22 4.53
N GLY A 513 -13.34 -0.57 5.44
CA GLY A 513 -12.81 0.54 6.24
C GLY A 513 -13.83 1.14 7.18
N SER A 514 -13.47 2.26 7.80
CA SER A 514 -14.30 2.94 8.80
C SER A 514 -14.41 4.43 8.54
N LEU A 515 -15.37 5.05 9.22
CA LEU A 515 -15.54 6.49 9.28
C LEU A 515 -15.91 6.93 10.69
N GLU A 516 -15.50 8.15 11.03
CA GLU A 516 -15.95 8.92 12.19
C GLU A 516 -16.68 10.16 11.67
N GLY A 517 -17.77 10.55 12.33
CA GLY A 517 -18.64 11.63 11.87
C GLY A 517 -19.52 12.21 12.95
N ILE A 518 -20.43 13.09 12.55
CA ILE A 518 -21.53 13.61 13.38
C ILE A 518 -22.87 13.31 12.72
N ILE A 519 -23.90 13.05 13.52
CA ILE A 519 -25.28 12.97 13.01
C ILE A 519 -25.80 14.38 12.72
N SER A 520 -26.46 14.53 11.58
CA SER A 520 -27.11 15.77 11.11
C SER A 520 -28.50 15.43 10.57
N ASN A 521 -29.41 16.41 10.55
CA ASN A 521 -30.80 16.22 10.11
C ASN A 521 -31.13 17.16 8.94
N ASP A 522 -31.68 16.63 7.86
CA ASP A 522 -32.16 17.43 6.72
C ASP A 522 -33.24 16.68 5.91
N ASN A 523 -33.72 17.25 4.80
CA ASN A 523 -34.50 16.52 3.81
C ASN A 523 -33.56 15.71 2.89
N VAL A 524 -33.95 14.49 2.54
CA VAL A 524 -33.25 13.60 1.60
C VAL A 524 -34.20 13.21 0.47
N GLU A 525 -33.75 13.30 -0.77
CA GLU A 525 -34.49 12.93 -1.97
C GLU A 525 -33.83 11.73 -2.66
N VAL A 526 -34.64 10.72 -2.98
CA VAL A 526 -34.23 9.48 -3.66
C VAL A 526 -35.37 9.00 -4.58
N GLY A 527 -35.11 8.79 -5.88
CA GLY A 527 -36.13 8.33 -6.82
C GLY A 527 -37.38 9.22 -6.92
N GLY A 528 -37.26 10.53 -6.65
CA GLY A 528 -38.38 11.47 -6.55
C GLY A 528 -39.15 11.43 -5.23
N ILE A 529 -38.81 10.52 -4.31
CA ILE A 529 -39.36 10.44 -2.95
C ILE A 529 -38.57 11.40 -2.04
N VAL A 530 -39.25 12.40 -1.47
CA VAL A 530 -38.65 13.37 -0.54
C VAL A 530 -38.93 12.97 0.92
N ILE A 531 -37.95 12.35 1.55
CA ILE A 531 -37.93 12.02 2.98
C ILE A 531 -37.68 13.31 3.77
N LYS A 532 -38.59 13.67 4.68
CA LYS A 532 -38.46 14.92 5.47
C LYS A 532 -37.85 14.65 6.83
N ARG A 533 -36.87 15.47 7.23
CA ARG A 533 -36.14 15.38 8.52
C ARG A 533 -35.49 14.00 8.75
N GLN A 534 -34.81 13.49 7.75
CA GLN A 534 -33.98 12.29 7.88
C GLN A 534 -32.70 12.63 8.66
N ASP A 535 -32.40 11.84 9.70
CA ASP A 535 -31.09 11.85 10.35
C ASP A 535 -30.08 11.06 9.49
N PHE A 536 -28.91 11.62 9.26
CA PHE A 536 -27.83 11.01 8.47
C PHE A 536 -26.46 11.35 9.04
N GLY A 537 -25.46 10.57 8.67
CA GLY A 537 -24.07 10.79 9.05
C GLY A 537 -23.37 11.79 8.12
N GLU A 538 -22.81 12.85 8.70
CA GLU A 538 -21.77 13.68 8.09
C GLU A 538 -20.40 13.12 8.51
N SER A 539 -19.63 12.54 7.58
CA SER A 539 -18.27 12.07 7.92
C SER A 539 -17.34 13.26 8.19
N VAL A 540 -16.48 13.15 9.19
CA VAL A 540 -15.41 14.12 9.51
C VAL A 540 -14.01 13.50 9.43
N LYS A 541 -13.93 12.16 9.52
CA LYS A 541 -12.76 11.37 9.13
C LYS A 541 -13.23 10.11 8.42
N GLU A 542 -12.57 9.79 7.32
CA GLU A 542 -12.62 8.48 6.68
C GLU A 542 -11.18 7.92 6.75
N PRO A 543 -10.80 7.23 7.84
CA PRO A 543 -9.50 6.59 7.97
C PRO A 543 -9.30 5.44 6.98
N GLY A 544 -8.06 5.27 6.52
CA GLY A 544 -7.78 4.38 5.41
C GLY A 544 -8.37 4.92 4.10
N LEU A 545 -8.69 4.01 3.18
CA LEU A 545 -8.99 4.37 1.79
C LEU A 545 -10.18 3.64 1.15
N ALA A 546 -10.95 2.90 1.94
CA ALA A 546 -12.15 2.18 1.50
C ALA A 546 -13.05 3.01 0.59
N PHE A 547 -13.24 4.27 0.98
CA PHE A 547 -14.12 5.23 0.32
C PHE A 547 -13.37 6.20 -0.61
N ALA A 548 -12.03 6.15 -0.66
CA ALA A 548 -11.23 7.06 -1.50
C ALA A 548 -11.28 6.72 -3.00
N PHE A 549 -11.59 5.46 -3.35
CA PHE A 549 -11.58 4.97 -4.74
C PHE A 549 -12.90 4.32 -5.18
N GLY A 550 -13.97 4.54 -4.41
CA GLY A 550 -15.32 4.36 -4.91
C GLY A 550 -15.62 5.24 -6.12
N LYS A 551 -16.78 5.02 -6.72
CA LYS A 551 -17.46 6.01 -7.58
C LYS A 551 -18.71 6.60 -6.93
N PHE A 552 -19.01 6.12 -5.73
CA PHE A 552 -19.97 6.67 -4.78
C PHE A 552 -19.25 7.62 -3.81
N ASP A 553 -19.95 8.65 -3.34
CA ASP A 553 -19.49 9.55 -2.29
C ASP A 553 -19.80 8.98 -0.89
N GLY A 554 -20.87 8.18 -0.73
CA GLY A 554 -21.29 7.60 0.55
C GLY A 554 -22.13 6.33 0.43
N ILE A 555 -22.81 5.93 1.52
CA ILE A 555 -23.62 4.71 1.59
C ILE A 555 -25.04 5.03 2.09
N PHE A 556 -26.04 4.37 1.50
CA PHE A 556 -27.45 4.43 1.86
C PHE A 556 -27.89 3.03 2.33
N GLY A 557 -27.87 2.81 3.64
CA GLY A 557 -28.24 1.52 4.24
C GLY A 557 -29.73 1.16 4.07
N LEU A 558 -29.99 -0.12 3.81
CA LEU A 558 -31.29 -0.75 3.55
C LEU A 558 -31.57 -2.00 4.39
N GLY A 559 -30.69 -2.33 5.36
CA GLY A 559 -30.93 -3.35 6.39
C GLY A 559 -31.99 -2.95 7.42
N TYR A 560 -32.12 -3.76 8.48
CA TYR A 560 -33.08 -3.50 9.57
C TYR A 560 -32.56 -2.45 10.56
N ASP A 561 -33.47 -1.70 11.18
CA ASP A 561 -33.15 -0.66 12.16
C ASP A 561 -32.36 -1.18 13.39
N THR A 562 -32.51 -2.46 13.71
CA THR A 562 -31.82 -3.19 14.79
C THR A 562 -30.28 -3.20 14.68
N ILE A 563 -29.71 -3.01 13.48
CA ILE A 563 -28.25 -2.91 13.26
C ILE A 563 -27.78 -1.48 12.93
N SER A 564 -28.67 -0.48 13.00
CA SER A 564 -28.30 0.91 12.77
C SER A 564 -27.47 1.47 13.93
N VAL A 565 -26.31 2.05 13.61
CA VAL A 565 -25.43 2.71 14.58
C VAL A 565 -26.17 3.90 15.21
N LEU A 566 -26.08 4.00 16.54
CA LEU A 566 -26.86 4.90 17.41
C LEU A 566 -28.40 4.76 17.30
N SER A 567 -28.90 3.66 16.70
CA SER A 567 -30.33 3.45 16.42
C SER A 567 -30.97 4.57 15.59
N VAL A 568 -30.19 5.20 14.69
CA VAL A 568 -30.68 6.18 13.72
C VAL A 568 -31.68 5.51 12.77
N VAL A 569 -32.87 6.09 12.60
CA VAL A 569 -33.93 5.49 11.77
C VAL A 569 -33.46 5.38 10.31
N PRO A 570 -33.38 4.17 9.72
CA PRO A 570 -32.90 4.00 8.34
C PRO A 570 -33.81 4.71 7.33
N PRO A 571 -33.29 5.18 6.17
CA PRO A 571 -34.09 5.94 5.22
C PRO A 571 -35.34 5.21 4.72
N PHE A 572 -35.28 3.89 4.50
CA PHE A 572 -36.45 3.13 4.06
C PHE A 572 -37.52 3.02 5.16
N TYR A 573 -37.12 2.92 6.43
CA TYR A 573 -38.04 3.00 7.57
C TYR A 573 -38.70 4.38 7.62
N SER A 574 -37.96 5.46 7.34
CA SER A 574 -38.55 6.80 7.22
C SER A 574 -39.53 6.93 6.04
N ILE A 575 -39.25 6.30 4.89
CA ILE A 575 -40.16 6.25 3.73
C ILE A 575 -41.50 5.60 4.11
N VAL A 576 -41.45 4.43 4.75
CA VAL A 576 -42.64 3.68 5.20
C VAL A 576 -43.39 4.44 6.31
N ASN A 577 -42.68 4.92 7.34
CA ASN A 577 -43.27 5.67 8.46
C ASN A 577 -43.92 6.99 8.03
N GLN A 578 -43.38 7.66 7.00
CA GLN A 578 -43.96 8.88 6.42
C GLN A 578 -45.03 8.58 5.35
N LYS A 579 -45.31 7.30 5.05
CA LYS A 579 -46.29 6.83 4.05
C LYS A 579 -46.05 7.41 2.66
N LEU A 580 -44.79 7.35 2.21
CA LEU A 580 -44.37 7.88 0.91
C LEU A 580 -44.39 6.84 -0.23
N VAL A 581 -44.85 5.62 0.07
CA VAL A 581 -44.98 4.48 -0.84
C VAL A 581 -46.25 3.68 -0.54
N ASP A 582 -46.76 2.96 -1.53
CA ASP A 582 -47.95 2.10 -1.38
C ASP A 582 -47.62 0.79 -0.64
N GLU A 583 -46.48 0.15 -0.92
CA GLU A 583 -46.04 -1.10 -0.28
C GLU A 583 -44.70 -0.93 0.49
N PRO A 584 -44.48 -1.62 1.62
CA PRO A 584 -43.22 -1.61 2.38
C PRO A 584 -42.17 -2.55 1.76
N VAL A 585 -41.98 -2.45 0.44
CA VAL A 585 -41.15 -3.33 -0.39
C VAL A 585 -40.15 -2.52 -1.20
N PHE A 586 -38.96 -3.06 -1.44
CA PHE A 586 -38.05 -2.59 -2.50
C PHE A 586 -37.43 -3.77 -3.26
N GLY A 587 -36.93 -3.55 -4.47
CA GLY A 587 -36.34 -4.62 -5.29
C GLY A 587 -35.24 -4.14 -6.24
N PHE A 588 -34.33 -5.04 -6.61
CA PHE A 588 -33.11 -4.76 -7.36
C PHE A 588 -32.98 -5.60 -8.63
N TYR A 589 -32.76 -4.91 -9.75
CA TYR A 589 -32.21 -5.44 -10.99
C TYR A 589 -30.76 -4.97 -11.15
N LEU A 590 -29.81 -5.90 -11.29
CA LEU A 590 -28.38 -5.60 -11.49
C LEU A 590 -27.93 -6.06 -12.89
N GLY A 591 -27.94 -5.14 -13.85
CA GLY A 591 -27.63 -5.40 -15.25
C GLY A 591 -26.13 -5.45 -15.55
N GLN A 592 -25.73 -6.29 -16.51
CA GLN A 592 -24.31 -6.62 -16.77
C GLN A 592 -23.63 -5.70 -17.82
N ALA A 593 -24.32 -4.71 -18.37
CA ALA A 593 -23.92 -3.98 -19.58
C ALA A 593 -23.22 -2.63 -19.31
N GLU A 594 -21.88 -2.62 -19.41
CA GLU A 594 -21.06 -1.42 -19.23
C GLU A 594 -21.46 -0.25 -20.16
N GLY A 595 -21.53 0.97 -19.61
CA GLY A 595 -21.82 2.20 -20.36
C GLY A 595 -23.30 2.48 -20.66
N SER A 596 -24.20 1.65 -20.13
CA SER A 596 -25.66 1.81 -20.18
C SER A 596 -26.25 2.12 -18.78
N ILE A 597 -27.57 2.00 -18.59
CA ILE A 597 -28.16 1.94 -17.24
C ILE A 597 -27.72 0.60 -16.64
N GLY A 598 -26.90 0.65 -15.59
CA GLY A 598 -26.28 -0.53 -15.00
C GLY A 598 -27.22 -1.36 -14.14
N GLY A 599 -28.37 -0.82 -13.74
CA GLY A 599 -29.37 -1.53 -12.95
C GLY A 599 -30.50 -0.59 -12.54
N GLN A 600 -31.42 -1.10 -11.72
CA GLN A 600 -32.53 -0.33 -11.16
C GLN A 600 -32.85 -0.85 -9.76
N MET A 601 -32.85 0.05 -8.78
CA MET A 601 -33.57 -0.17 -7.52
C MET A 601 -35.00 0.36 -7.69
N THR A 602 -35.99 -0.41 -7.30
CA THR A 602 -37.42 -0.01 -7.30
C THR A 602 -37.86 0.13 -5.85
N ILE A 603 -38.49 1.25 -5.49
CA ILE A 603 -38.93 1.54 -4.12
C ILE A 603 -40.46 1.53 -4.06
N GLY A 604 -41.06 0.89 -3.06
CA GLY A 604 -42.51 0.92 -2.85
C GLY A 604 -43.31 -0.12 -3.64
N GLY A 605 -42.64 -1.15 -4.19
CA GLY A 605 -43.25 -2.17 -5.03
C GLY A 605 -42.20 -3.01 -5.78
N VAL A 606 -42.65 -3.72 -6.81
CA VAL A 606 -41.88 -4.71 -7.59
C VAL A 606 -42.01 -4.45 -9.09
N ASP A 607 -40.90 -4.52 -9.84
CA ASP A 607 -40.90 -4.28 -11.29
C ASP A 607 -40.80 -5.61 -12.07
N SER A 608 -41.95 -6.11 -12.52
CA SER A 608 -42.06 -7.34 -13.34
C SER A 608 -41.41 -7.24 -14.72
N ASN A 609 -40.96 -6.07 -15.15
CA ASN A 609 -40.26 -5.93 -16.43
C ASN A 609 -38.85 -6.53 -16.38
N HIS A 610 -38.24 -6.67 -15.19
CA HIS A 610 -36.85 -7.11 -15.00
C HIS A 610 -36.65 -8.59 -14.62
N PHE A 611 -37.72 -9.37 -14.43
CA PHE A 611 -37.62 -10.81 -14.13
C PHE A 611 -38.64 -11.68 -14.87
N GLU A 612 -38.37 -12.99 -14.96
CA GLU A 612 -39.27 -14.01 -15.51
C GLU A 612 -39.84 -14.94 -14.42
N GLY A 613 -41.05 -15.47 -14.65
CA GLY A 613 -41.72 -16.38 -13.72
C GLY A 613 -42.31 -15.69 -12.49
N GLU A 614 -42.33 -16.41 -11.37
CA GLU A 614 -42.87 -15.96 -10.08
C GLU A 614 -41.76 -15.81 -9.04
N LEU A 615 -41.94 -14.89 -8.08
CA LEU A 615 -41.03 -14.70 -6.96
C LEU A 615 -41.15 -15.86 -5.96
N GLU A 616 -40.08 -16.61 -5.76
CA GLU A 616 -39.94 -17.54 -4.65
C GLU A 616 -39.54 -16.78 -3.39
N TRP A 617 -40.28 -16.96 -2.29
CA TRP A 617 -40.13 -16.18 -1.06
C TRP A 617 -39.50 -16.99 0.08
N HIS A 618 -38.48 -16.40 0.70
CA HIS A 618 -37.74 -16.94 1.85
C HIS A 618 -37.92 -16.02 3.05
N THR A 619 -38.29 -16.58 4.21
CA THR A 619 -38.51 -15.79 5.44
C THR A 619 -37.17 -15.36 6.03
N VAL A 620 -37.10 -14.15 6.58
CA VAL A 620 -35.90 -13.63 7.25
C VAL A 620 -35.72 -14.35 8.59
N ARG A 621 -34.57 -15.01 8.73
CA ARG A 621 -34.17 -15.84 9.88
C ARG A 621 -33.94 -15.01 11.14
N ARG A 622 -33.28 -13.86 11.01
CA ARG A 622 -32.92 -12.93 12.09
C ARG A 622 -33.01 -11.49 11.59
N LYS A 623 -33.73 -10.62 12.30
CA LYS A 623 -33.93 -9.21 11.91
C LYS A 623 -32.69 -8.37 12.24
N GLY A 624 -31.87 -8.14 11.21
CA GLY A 624 -30.70 -7.26 11.28
C GLY A 624 -30.17 -7.05 9.87
N TYR A 625 -29.50 -8.07 9.37
CA TYR A 625 -29.32 -8.26 7.93
C TYR A 625 -30.59 -8.85 7.29
N TRP A 626 -30.63 -8.84 5.96
CA TRP A 626 -31.56 -9.67 5.18
C TRP A 626 -31.02 -11.11 5.10
N GLU A 627 -31.07 -11.82 6.25
CA GLU A 627 -30.57 -13.20 6.40
C GLU A 627 -31.67 -14.24 6.18
N ILE A 628 -31.41 -15.24 5.33
CA ILE A 628 -32.29 -16.40 5.10
C ILE A 628 -31.56 -17.74 5.31
N ASP A 629 -32.27 -18.85 5.50
CA ASP A 629 -31.66 -20.16 5.79
C ASP A 629 -31.08 -20.87 4.54
N LEU A 630 -29.76 -21.01 4.50
CA LEU A 630 -29.01 -21.77 3.48
C LEU A 630 -28.85 -23.23 3.92
N HIS A 631 -29.58 -24.12 3.26
CA HIS A 631 -29.69 -25.53 3.62
C HIS A 631 -28.68 -26.44 2.90
N LYS A 632 -28.26 -26.08 1.68
CA LYS A 632 -27.31 -26.87 0.87
C LYS A 632 -26.61 -26.03 -0.20
N ILE A 633 -25.43 -26.48 -0.59
CA ILE A 633 -24.75 -26.08 -1.82
C ILE A 633 -24.45 -27.28 -2.72
N ARG A 634 -24.36 -27.05 -4.03
CA ARG A 634 -23.89 -28.02 -5.04
C ARG A 634 -22.73 -27.42 -5.84
N LEU A 635 -21.74 -28.24 -6.19
CA LEU A 635 -20.74 -27.92 -7.20
C LEU A 635 -20.58 -29.12 -8.16
N GLY A 636 -21.12 -28.97 -9.36
CA GLY A 636 -21.24 -30.04 -10.36
C GLY A 636 -22.12 -31.18 -9.85
N LYS A 637 -21.47 -32.23 -9.33
CA LYS A 637 -22.10 -33.44 -8.78
C LYS A 637 -21.92 -33.59 -7.27
N GLU A 638 -21.06 -32.78 -6.67
CA GLU A 638 -20.78 -32.83 -5.23
C GLU A 638 -21.73 -31.88 -4.50
N THR A 639 -22.17 -32.27 -3.30
CA THR A 639 -23.17 -31.55 -2.50
C THR A 639 -22.73 -31.49 -1.05
N VAL A 640 -23.07 -30.39 -0.38
CA VAL A 640 -22.82 -30.19 1.05
C VAL A 640 -24.11 -29.63 1.66
N GLU A 641 -24.73 -30.38 2.55
CA GLU A 641 -25.82 -29.89 3.41
C GLU A 641 -25.23 -28.98 4.51
N LEU A 642 -25.95 -27.93 4.88
CA LEU A 642 -25.51 -26.84 5.77
C LEU A 642 -26.65 -26.44 6.74
N ASP A 643 -26.28 -25.87 7.89
CA ASP A 643 -27.18 -25.12 8.79
C ASP A 643 -26.63 -23.70 8.94
N ALA A 644 -26.70 -22.94 7.84
CA ALA A 644 -26.06 -21.63 7.70
C ALA A 644 -27.09 -20.52 7.40
N GLY A 645 -26.78 -19.30 7.82
CA GLY A 645 -27.48 -18.11 7.35
C GLY A 645 -26.84 -17.56 6.08
N ALA A 646 -27.64 -17.03 5.15
CA ALA A 646 -27.17 -16.30 3.99
C ALA A 646 -27.71 -14.87 4.01
N VAL A 647 -26.82 -13.89 4.16
CA VAL A 647 -27.12 -12.46 4.04
C VAL A 647 -27.15 -12.08 2.56
N ILE A 648 -28.26 -11.48 2.13
CA ILE A 648 -28.48 -11.08 0.73
C ILE A 648 -28.10 -9.60 0.56
N ASP A 649 -26.96 -9.35 -0.10
CA ASP A 649 -26.16 -8.14 0.11
C ASP A 649 -25.82 -7.37 -1.18
N THR A 650 -26.50 -6.24 -1.43
CA THR A 650 -26.20 -5.34 -2.55
C THR A 650 -24.97 -4.44 -2.32
N GLY A 651 -24.39 -4.44 -1.12
CA GLY A 651 -23.12 -3.77 -0.80
C GLY A 651 -21.88 -4.61 -1.12
N SER A 652 -22.02 -5.89 -1.45
CA SER A 652 -20.93 -6.84 -1.71
C SER A 652 -20.95 -7.39 -3.12
N SER A 653 -19.82 -7.38 -3.81
CA SER A 653 -19.71 -7.93 -5.18
C SER A 653 -19.57 -9.46 -5.26
N LEU A 654 -19.40 -10.15 -4.12
CA LEU A 654 -18.88 -11.53 -4.05
C LEU A 654 -19.78 -12.47 -3.25
N ILE A 655 -19.58 -13.78 -3.46
CA ILE A 655 -20.05 -14.83 -2.54
C ILE A 655 -18.98 -15.03 -1.46
N VAL A 656 -19.34 -14.78 -0.21
CA VAL A 656 -18.47 -14.99 0.96
C VAL A 656 -19.00 -16.13 1.80
N LEU A 657 -18.11 -17.02 2.22
CA LEU A 657 -18.40 -18.28 2.91
C LEU A 657 -17.19 -18.72 3.75
N GLN A 658 -17.34 -19.74 4.62
CA GLN A 658 -16.25 -20.30 5.45
C GLN A 658 -14.96 -20.51 4.64
N THR A 659 -13.79 -20.14 5.19
CA THR A 659 -12.51 -20.18 4.48
C THR A 659 -12.21 -21.58 3.94
N ALA A 660 -12.52 -22.63 4.70
CA ALA A 660 -12.34 -24.02 4.25
C ALA A 660 -13.19 -24.39 3.01
N LEU A 661 -14.48 -24.00 2.98
CA LEU A 661 -15.36 -24.27 1.85
C LEU A 661 -14.93 -23.46 0.60
N ALA A 662 -14.56 -22.19 0.78
CA ALA A 662 -14.05 -21.37 -0.32
C ALA A 662 -12.76 -21.92 -0.93
N GLU A 663 -11.83 -22.45 -0.13
CA GLU A 663 -10.59 -23.05 -0.66
C GLU A 663 -10.85 -24.38 -1.38
N MET A 664 -11.87 -25.15 -0.98
CA MET A 664 -12.29 -26.35 -1.72
C MET A 664 -12.95 -26.00 -3.06
N ILE A 665 -13.93 -25.08 -3.07
CA ILE A 665 -14.60 -24.63 -4.31
C ILE A 665 -13.59 -24.07 -5.30
N ASN A 666 -12.72 -23.14 -4.88
CA ASN A 666 -11.73 -22.52 -5.75
C ASN A 666 -10.74 -23.54 -6.32
N LYS A 667 -10.30 -24.51 -5.52
CA LYS A 667 -9.44 -25.61 -5.98
C LYS A 667 -10.14 -26.51 -7.00
N GLN A 668 -11.43 -26.76 -6.83
CA GLN A 668 -12.23 -27.66 -7.67
C GLN A 668 -12.56 -27.05 -9.04
N ILE A 669 -12.80 -25.74 -9.10
CA ILE A 669 -12.92 -25.00 -10.38
C ILE A 669 -11.56 -24.70 -11.03
N GLY A 670 -10.44 -25.06 -10.41
CA GLY A 670 -9.09 -24.83 -10.95
C GLY A 670 -8.54 -23.40 -10.77
N ALA A 671 -9.17 -22.57 -9.94
CA ALA A 671 -8.71 -21.23 -9.64
C ALA A 671 -7.52 -21.25 -8.66
N THR A 672 -6.56 -20.33 -8.86
CA THR A 672 -5.30 -20.27 -8.11
C THR A 672 -5.11 -18.91 -7.45
N LYS A 673 -4.58 -18.90 -6.22
CA LYS A 673 -4.42 -17.67 -5.45
C LYS A 673 -3.22 -16.86 -5.97
N ASN A 674 -3.47 -15.64 -6.46
CA ASN A 674 -2.44 -14.71 -6.92
C ASN A 674 -1.74 -14.01 -5.74
N TYR A 675 -0.67 -13.25 -6.01
CA TYR A 675 0.14 -12.58 -4.98
C TYR A 675 -0.66 -11.61 -4.09
N ALA A 676 -1.74 -11.02 -4.60
CA ALA A 676 -2.65 -10.13 -3.85
C ALA A 676 -3.82 -10.89 -3.19
N GLY A 677 -3.73 -12.22 -3.08
CA GLY A 677 -4.71 -13.03 -2.35
C GLY A 677 -6.00 -13.37 -3.10
N GLN A 678 -6.18 -12.95 -4.35
CA GLN A 678 -7.39 -13.25 -5.12
C GLN A 678 -7.27 -14.59 -5.86
N TYR A 679 -8.37 -15.32 -6.05
CA TYR A 679 -8.38 -16.56 -6.82
C TYR A 679 -8.64 -16.27 -8.30
N THR A 680 -7.63 -16.48 -9.14
CA THR A 680 -7.68 -16.25 -10.59
C THR A 680 -7.69 -17.55 -11.39
N ILE A 681 -8.38 -17.54 -12.53
CA ILE A 681 -8.50 -18.66 -13.47
C ILE A 681 -8.17 -18.21 -14.90
N ASP A 682 -7.75 -19.15 -15.76
CA ASP A 682 -7.67 -18.91 -17.20
C ASP A 682 -9.08 -18.70 -17.77
N CYS A 683 -9.31 -17.57 -18.44
CA CYS A 683 -10.61 -17.23 -19.02
C CYS A 683 -11.11 -18.24 -20.07
N SER A 684 -10.22 -19.00 -20.71
CA SER A 684 -10.60 -20.04 -21.68
C SER A 684 -11.29 -21.26 -21.04
N LEU A 685 -11.13 -21.46 -19.73
CA LEU A 685 -11.76 -22.55 -18.98
C LEU A 685 -13.16 -22.20 -18.46
N VAL A 686 -13.54 -20.91 -18.43
CA VAL A 686 -14.82 -20.43 -17.88
C VAL A 686 -16.05 -21.14 -18.49
N PRO A 687 -16.12 -21.41 -19.81
CA PRO A 687 -17.25 -22.12 -20.41
C PRO A 687 -17.35 -23.62 -20.09
N SER A 688 -16.33 -24.23 -19.47
CA SER A 688 -16.29 -25.66 -19.12
C SER A 688 -16.33 -25.93 -17.61
N LEU A 689 -16.50 -24.90 -16.78
CA LEU A 689 -16.62 -25.05 -15.33
C LEU A 689 -17.97 -25.69 -14.94
N PRO A 690 -18.02 -26.48 -13.85
CA PRO A 690 -19.26 -27.06 -13.35
C PRO A 690 -20.24 -25.99 -12.85
N GLU A 691 -21.53 -26.27 -12.92
CA GLU A 691 -22.55 -25.48 -12.20
C GLU A 691 -22.25 -25.41 -10.71
N PHE A 692 -22.35 -24.22 -10.11
CA PHE A 692 -22.56 -24.07 -8.68
C PHE A 692 -24.07 -23.92 -8.41
N SER A 693 -24.57 -24.28 -7.22
CA SER A 693 -25.96 -23.97 -6.86
C SER A 693 -26.15 -23.75 -5.37
N PHE A 694 -27.00 -22.78 -5.02
CA PHE A 694 -27.54 -22.58 -3.68
C PHE A 694 -28.88 -23.30 -3.51
N TYR A 695 -29.18 -23.74 -2.29
CA TYR A 695 -30.49 -24.26 -1.90
C TYR A 695 -31.02 -23.47 -0.70
N PHE A 696 -32.00 -22.59 -0.97
CA PHE A 696 -32.77 -21.90 0.06
C PHE A 696 -34.08 -22.67 0.25
N GLY A 697 -34.20 -23.31 1.41
CA GLY A 697 -35.18 -24.38 1.63
C GLY A 697 -35.08 -25.48 0.55
N ASN A 698 -36.19 -25.74 -0.15
CA ASN A 698 -36.26 -26.73 -1.23
C ASN A 698 -35.94 -26.18 -2.63
N LYS A 699 -35.66 -24.87 -2.79
CA LYS A 699 -35.47 -24.25 -4.11
C LYS A 699 -33.99 -24.17 -4.48
N GLU A 700 -33.63 -24.80 -5.60
CA GLU A 700 -32.29 -24.69 -6.20
C GLU A 700 -32.16 -23.41 -7.04
N TYR A 701 -31.02 -22.72 -6.88
CA TYR A 701 -30.61 -21.56 -7.67
C TYR A 701 -29.23 -21.83 -8.29
N VAL A 702 -29.19 -22.00 -9.61
CA VAL A 702 -28.01 -22.47 -10.36
C VAL A 702 -27.19 -21.29 -10.91
N LEU A 703 -25.89 -21.28 -10.64
CA LEU A 703 -24.91 -20.36 -11.23
C LEU A 703 -23.98 -21.13 -12.19
N ASN A 704 -23.84 -20.63 -13.41
CA ASN A 704 -22.90 -21.13 -14.42
C ASN A 704 -21.51 -20.53 -14.19
N GLY A 705 -20.48 -21.10 -14.82
CA GLY A 705 -19.12 -20.54 -14.79
C GLY A 705 -19.04 -19.07 -15.23
N SER A 706 -19.89 -18.64 -16.16
CA SER A 706 -20.03 -17.23 -16.59
C SER A 706 -20.52 -16.27 -15.50
N ASP A 707 -21.22 -16.79 -14.49
CA ASP A 707 -21.99 -15.97 -13.55
C ASP A 707 -21.15 -15.72 -12.28
N TYR A 708 -20.45 -16.77 -11.84
CA TYR A 708 -19.56 -16.75 -10.68
C TYR A 708 -18.08 -16.47 -10.99
N ILE A 709 -17.70 -16.28 -12.26
CA ILE A 709 -16.37 -15.78 -12.64
C ILE A 709 -16.48 -14.35 -13.19
N LEU A 710 -15.84 -13.40 -12.51
CA LEU A 710 -15.77 -12.01 -12.90
C LEU A 710 -14.63 -11.80 -13.92
N ASN A 711 -14.93 -11.19 -15.07
CA ASN A 711 -13.94 -10.83 -16.07
C ASN A 711 -13.45 -9.39 -15.87
N ALA A 712 -12.32 -9.23 -15.18
CA ALA A 712 -11.62 -7.96 -15.02
C ALA A 712 -10.49 -7.85 -16.06
N GLY A 713 -10.80 -7.27 -17.22
CA GLY A 713 -9.83 -6.89 -18.25
C GLY A 713 -9.05 -8.05 -18.88
N GLY A 714 -9.72 -9.18 -19.10
CA GLY A 714 -9.08 -10.41 -19.58
C GLY A 714 -8.38 -11.21 -18.47
N SER A 715 -8.50 -10.78 -17.22
CA SER A 715 -8.18 -11.59 -16.05
C SER A 715 -9.48 -12.08 -15.41
N CYS A 716 -9.67 -13.39 -15.37
CA CYS A 716 -10.86 -14.01 -14.82
C CYS A 716 -10.64 -14.35 -13.35
N VAL A 717 -11.52 -13.85 -12.49
CA VAL A 717 -11.41 -13.91 -11.02
C VAL A 717 -12.63 -14.61 -10.44
N SER A 718 -12.41 -15.50 -9.48
CA SER A 718 -13.48 -16.24 -8.81
C SER A 718 -14.32 -15.33 -7.91
N GLY A 719 -15.64 -15.48 -8.02
CA GLY A 719 -16.63 -14.84 -7.15
C GLY A 719 -16.68 -15.42 -5.73
N PHE A 720 -15.98 -16.52 -5.44
CA PHE A 720 -15.98 -17.19 -4.14
C PHE A 720 -14.78 -16.78 -3.28
N MET A 721 -15.04 -16.16 -2.13
CA MET A 721 -13.98 -15.68 -1.22
C MET A 721 -14.22 -16.14 0.23
N GLY A 722 -13.17 -16.66 0.88
CA GLY A 722 -13.32 -17.40 2.13
C GLY A 722 -13.15 -16.57 3.41
N MET A 723 -14.22 -16.30 4.18
CA MET A 723 -14.23 -15.69 5.51
C MET A 723 -14.71 -16.67 6.59
N ASP A 724 -14.09 -16.64 7.76
CA ASP A 724 -14.67 -17.22 8.97
C ASP A 724 -15.15 -16.07 9.86
N PHE A 725 -16.44 -16.06 10.20
CA PHE A 725 -17.08 -15.05 11.04
C PHE A 725 -16.93 -15.38 12.54
N PRO A 726 -17.12 -14.42 13.46
CA PRO A 726 -17.15 -14.73 14.89
C PRO A 726 -18.32 -15.66 15.23
N GLU A 727 -18.09 -16.65 16.11
CA GLU A 727 -19.08 -17.68 16.52
C GLU A 727 -20.44 -17.09 16.95
N GLN A 728 -20.44 -15.86 17.46
CA GLN A 728 -21.62 -15.10 17.89
C GLN A 728 -22.62 -14.80 16.75
N LEU A 729 -22.14 -14.72 15.50
CA LEU A 729 -23.00 -14.61 14.31
C LEU A 729 -23.45 -16.00 13.81
N GLY A 730 -22.76 -17.07 14.20
CA GLY A 730 -22.93 -18.42 13.66
C GLY A 730 -22.34 -18.59 12.27
N ASP A 731 -22.59 -19.75 11.66
CA ASP A 731 -22.21 -20.01 10.27
C ASP A 731 -23.02 -19.10 9.33
N LEU A 732 -22.31 -18.14 8.71
CA LEU A 732 -22.89 -17.07 7.91
C LEU A 732 -22.22 -17.01 6.53
N TRP A 733 -23.02 -16.73 5.51
CA TRP A 733 -22.62 -16.46 4.14
C TRP A 733 -23.05 -15.05 3.74
N ILE A 734 -22.33 -14.42 2.81
CA ILE A 734 -22.77 -13.21 2.12
C ILE A 734 -23.00 -13.59 0.66
N VAL A 735 -24.17 -13.26 0.12
CA VAL A 735 -24.62 -13.60 -1.22
C VAL A 735 -24.83 -12.30 -1.99
N GLY A 736 -23.73 -11.81 -2.57
CA GLY A 736 -23.67 -10.51 -3.26
C GLY A 736 -23.94 -10.54 -4.77
N ASP A 737 -23.45 -9.52 -5.48
CA ASP A 737 -23.72 -9.25 -6.91
C ASP A 737 -23.59 -10.47 -7.83
N VAL A 738 -22.66 -11.40 -7.55
CA VAL A 738 -22.49 -12.66 -8.30
C VAL A 738 -23.79 -13.46 -8.41
N PHE A 739 -24.62 -13.44 -7.38
CA PHE A 739 -25.95 -14.04 -7.39
C PHE A 739 -27.01 -13.05 -7.91
N LEU A 740 -26.96 -11.81 -7.43
CA LEU A 740 -27.99 -10.78 -7.66
C LEU A 740 -28.02 -10.23 -9.11
N ARG A 741 -26.96 -10.43 -9.90
CA ARG A 741 -26.94 -10.21 -11.37
C ARG A 741 -27.61 -11.33 -12.19
N LYS A 742 -27.99 -12.44 -11.56
CA LYS A 742 -28.74 -13.54 -12.20
C LYS A 742 -30.16 -13.66 -11.66
N TYR A 743 -30.37 -13.31 -10.40
CA TYR A 743 -31.67 -13.36 -9.74
C TYR A 743 -32.08 -11.97 -9.28
N TYR A 744 -33.14 -11.44 -9.90
CA TYR A 744 -33.83 -10.25 -9.43
C TYR A 744 -34.27 -10.49 -7.99
N SER A 745 -34.00 -9.52 -7.11
CA SER A 745 -34.18 -9.65 -5.67
C SER A 745 -35.19 -8.64 -5.15
N VAL A 746 -36.01 -9.07 -4.19
CA VAL A 746 -37.05 -8.25 -3.56
C VAL A 746 -36.94 -8.39 -2.05
N TYR A 747 -37.09 -7.28 -1.35
CA TYR A 747 -36.90 -7.16 0.10
C TYR A 747 -38.20 -6.57 0.66
N ASP A 748 -38.96 -7.40 1.38
CA ASP A 748 -40.30 -7.08 1.87
C ASP A 748 -40.24 -6.92 3.40
N LEU A 749 -40.25 -5.67 3.84
CA LEU A 749 -40.19 -5.28 5.26
C LEU A 749 -41.57 -5.42 5.94
N GLY A 750 -42.66 -5.49 5.17
CA GLY A 750 -44.00 -5.70 5.71
C GLY A 750 -44.25 -7.14 6.16
N ASN A 751 -43.55 -8.10 5.55
CA ASN A 751 -43.72 -9.54 5.78
C ASN A 751 -42.42 -10.27 6.15
N ASP A 752 -41.35 -9.53 6.48
CA ASP A 752 -40.04 -10.05 6.91
C ASP A 752 -39.46 -11.14 5.98
N ARG A 753 -39.34 -10.86 4.68
CA ARG A 753 -38.94 -11.88 3.68
C ARG A 753 -38.16 -11.32 2.50
N VAL A 754 -37.37 -12.19 1.86
CA VAL A 754 -36.65 -11.93 0.61
C VAL A 754 -37.27 -12.76 -0.52
N GLY A 755 -37.50 -12.17 -1.68
CA GLY A 755 -38.06 -12.82 -2.88
C GLY A 755 -37.04 -12.88 -4.02
N PHE A 756 -37.01 -13.99 -4.76
CA PHE A 756 -36.11 -14.16 -5.91
C PHE A 756 -36.83 -14.71 -7.16
N ALA A 757 -36.50 -14.17 -8.32
CA ALA A 757 -36.86 -14.69 -9.64
C ALA A 757 -35.70 -14.54 -10.63
N PRO A 758 -35.59 -15.38 -11.69
CA PRO A 758 -34.60 -15.20 -12.75
C PRO A 758 -34.67 -13.80 -13.37
N SER A 759 -33.54 -13.11 -13.43
CA SER A 759 -33.41 -11.82 -14.13
C SER A 759 -33.59 -12.00 -15.64
N LYS A 760 -34.12 -10.97 -16.29
CA LYS A 760 -34.01 -10.74 -17.73
C LYS A 760 -32.67 -10.08 -18.09
#